data_AF-A0A0D2VKW1-F1
#
_entry.id   AF-A0A0D2VKW1-F1
#
_cell.length_a   1.000
_cell.length_b   1.000
_cell.length_c   1.000
_cell.angle_alpha   90.00
_cell.angle_beta   90.00
_cell.angle_gamma   90.00
#
_symmetry.space_group_name_H-M   'P 1'
#
loop_
_entity.id
_entity.type
_entity.pdbx_description
1 polymer ?
#
loop_
_entity_poly.entity_id
_entity_poly.type
_entity_poly.pdbx_seq_one_letter_code
_entity_poly.pdbx_strand_id
1 'polypeptide(L)'
;MPCFRHLNSDNTSSALTSLASSVGQVALLTDAVIGQGELGCATKSGVSRGSTRPLPSVDVAGLTSLLDSAKRILVAGHDASVSHDHDVHEDEAATNASFLGRIADAKSKFVSALSEAMTTTVTALWEAVVDIRAAVTDIGVESEMIQLYNPVSSTVKAEARSLASVAQLAPVVNQERLAAVTAQLQATKKAARVTRVIFDRFCANFVESFMETPEFSALKQRIAHEPALSPTVLNLLQAELDRLAANTTTPKAANAQTEPHPDTHDLFLTADEREYAKRKAAVVQTFDAYRDFLAERTAYHFGYPYNLAFDNEHLHSFMNYSCNNLGDCFVASNYEVHTRKFEIGVLDFFADLWKIPREDYWGYVTSCGTEGNLHGLLLARECLPTGILYASRESHYSVFKAARYYRMQSVCVPSLYSGEIDYAALEESIAANLDVPVILSLNIGTTVKGAIDNVDRVLAILARLNIPRERFHIHCDGALSGLMLPLMENATVVADFTRPIDSMSVSGHKFMGCPMPAGVVICRKDNVKKVEQHIAYLNSKDTTIMGSRNGQAPLFMWNTIQLKGKSGFAKDTHQCLTRAALLNKRLRDAGVSSMLNPMSNTVVFERPDEHAFVKKWQLACEGNIAHAIVMPNITEEKIVVFVTELLASRKAQGTCDKCVAMHIGRANCLCTPCNTDVQIPIA
;
A
#
# COMPACT_ATOMS: atom_id res chain seq x y z
N MET A 1 12.48 26.56 -46.64
CA MET A 1 12.44 25.11 -46.86
C MET A 1 12.65 24.41 -45.52
N PRO A 2 11.89 23.36 -45.22
CA PRO A 2 11.14 23.28 -43.96
C PRO A 2 11.63 22.20 -42.97
N CYS A 3 11.21 22.44 -41.72
CA CYS A 3 10.90 21.51 -40.62
C CYS A 3 10.99 20.00 -40.90
N PHE A 4 11.72 19.27 -40.04
CA PHE A 4 11.21 18.01 -39.48
C PHE A 4 11.68 17.89 -38.02
N ARG A 5 10.73 18.10 -37.09
CA ARG A 5 10.86 17.70 -35.69
C ARG A 5 10.78 16.18 -35.66
N HIS A 6 11.78 15.52 -35.09
CA HIS A 6 11.63 14.14 -34.63
C HIS A 6 10.52 14.12 -33.56
N LEU A 7 9.35 13.63 -33.94
CA LEU A 7 8.29 13.25 -33.01
C LEU A 7 8.73 11.95 -32.34
N ASN A 8 8.92 12.00 -31.02
CA ASN A 8 9.12 10.83 -30.16
C ASN A 8 8.00 9.82 -30.36
N SER A 9 8.33 8.66 -30.93
CA SER A 9 7.46 7.48 -31.05
C SER A 9 7.03 6.91 -29.69
N ASP A 10 7.72 7.25 -28.60
CA ASP A 10 7.46 6.73 -27.26
C ASP A 10 6.28 7.43 -26.55
N ASN A 11 6.00 8.70 -26.88
CA ASN A 11 4.89 9.44 -26.28
C ASN A 11 3.53 9.11 -26.93
N THR A 12 3.51 8.78 -28.22
CA THR A 12 2.30 8.33 -28.91
C THR A 12 1.93 6.90 -28.50
N SER A 13 2.92 6.01 -28.36
CA SER A 13 2.69 4.63 -27.88
C SER A 13 2.15 4.59 -26.45
N SER A 14 2.70 5.38 -25.52
CA SER A 14 2.22 5.41 -24.12
C SER A 14 0.84 6.05 -23.98
N ALA A 15 0.56 7.12 -24.73
CA ALA A 15 -0.76 7.76 -24.76
C ALA A 15 -1.84 6.85 -25.38
N LEU A 16 -1.50 6.12 -26.46
CA LEU A 16 -2.40 5.15 -27.10
C LEU A 16 -2.66 3.94 -26.21
N THR A 17 -1.65 3.45 -25.49
CA THR A 17 -1.79 2.33 -24.54
C THR A 17 -2.62 2.73 -23.31
N SER A 18 -2.42 3.95 -22.81
CA SER A 18 -3.22 4.52 -21.71
C SER A 18 -4.69 4.71 -22.13
N LEU A 19 -4.93 5.19 -23.35
CA LEU A 19 -6.28 5.38 -23.89
C LEU A 19 -6.97 4.02 -24.16
N ALA A 20 -6.27 3.04 -24.73
CA ALA A 20 -6.82 1.70 -24.96
C ALA A 20 -7.13 0.95 -23.65
N SER A 21 -6.28 1.11 -22.63
CA SER A 21 -6.51 0.57 -21.28
C SER A 21 -7.72 1.22 -20.61
N SER A 22 -7.85 2.54 -20.72
CA SER A 22 -8.97 3.31 -20.16
C SER A 22 -10.29 2.95 -20.85
N VAL A 23 -10.28 2.80 -22.17
CA VAL A 23 -11.45 2.36 -22.96
C VAL A 23 -11.84 0.92 -22.66
N GLY A 24 -10.85 0.01 -22.50
CA GLY A 24 -11.09 -1.39 -22.11
C GLY A 24 -11.70 -1.52 -20.72
N GLN A 25 -11.28 -0.68 -19.76
CA GLN A 25 -11.84 -0.67 -18.41
C GLN A 25 -13.27 -0.11 -18.37
N VAL A 26 -13.58 0.90 -19.18
CA VAL A 26 -14.95 1.44 -19.29
C VAL A 26 -15.89 0.42 -19.96
N ALA A 27 -15.43 -0.32 -20.97
CA ALA A 27 -16.20 -1.40 -21.61
C ALA A 27 -16.51 -2.55 -20.63
N LEU A 28 -15.51 -3.00 -19.87
CA LEU A 28 -15.68 -4.04 -18.85
C LEU A 28 -16.63 -3.63 -17.71
N LEU A 29 -16.61 -2.34 -17.32
CA LEU A 29 -17.53 -1.80 -16.32
C LEU A 29 -18.96 -1.64 -16.86
N THR A 30 -19.11 -1.34 -18.16
CA THR A 30 -20.41 -1.25 -18.81
C THR A 30 -21.04 -2.64 -18.94
N ASP A 31 -20.27 -3.65 -19.35
CA ASP A 31 -20.71 -5.05 -19.40
C ASP A 31 -21.01 -5.63 -18.02
N ALA A 32 -20.20 -5.30 -16.98
CA ALA A 32 -20.43 -5.78 -15.61
C ALA A 32 -21.67 -5.15 -14.94
N VAL A 33 -22.05 -3.94 -15.34
CA VAL A 33 -23.23 -3.24 -14.80
C VAL A 33 -24.50 -3.64 -15.56
N ILE A 34 -24.39 -3.96 -16.86
CA ILE A 34 -25.54 -4.38 -17.71
C ILE A 34 -25.80 -5.89 -17.59
N GLY A 35 -24.77 -6.72 -17.40
CA GLY A 35 -24.88 -8.18 -17.27
C GLY A 35 -25.62 -8.68 -16.03
N GLN A 36 -26.04 -7.78 -15.12
CA GLN A 36 -26.90 -8.11 -13.98
C GLN A 36 -28.37 -7.67 -14.16
N GLY A 37 -28.79 -7.39 -15.39
CA GLY A 37 -30.13 -6.93 -15.75
C GLY A 37 -31.04 -8.01 -16.33
N GLU A 38 -31.30 -9.12 -15.62
CA GLU A 38 -32.57 -9.83 -15.80
C GLU A 38 -33.62 -9.21 -14.86
N LEU A 39 -34.21 -8.09 -15.28
CA LEU A 39 -35.49 -7.62 -14.75
C LEU A 39 -36.59 -8.08 -15.72
N GLY A 40 -36.89 -9.38 -15.67
CA GLY A 40 -38.11 -9.92 -16.23
C GLY A 40 -39.31 -9.35 -15.48
N CYS A 41 -40.02 -8.42 -16.11
CA CYS A 41 -41.37 -8.06 -15.70
C CYS A 41 -42.33 -9.13 -16.24
N ALA A 42 -42.91 -9.93 -15.35
CA ALA A 42 -44.13 -10.69 -15.64
C ALA A 42 -45.08 -10.56 -14.45
N THR A 43 -45.81 -9.45 -14.45
CA THR A 43 -47.02 -9.25 -13.67
C THR A 43 -48.13 -10.16 -14.20
N LYS A 44 -48.79 -10.92 -13.31
CA LYS A 44 -50.16 -11.41 -13.51
C LYS A 44 -51.01 -10.91 -12.35
N SER A 45 -51.72 -9.81 -12.58
CA SER A 45 -53.09 -9.51 -12.14
C SER A 45 -53.28 -8.00 -12.18
N GLY A 46 -54.34 -7.58 -12.87
CA GLY A 46 -54.51 -6.19 -13.30
C GLY A 46 -55.17 -5.31 -12.25
N VAL A 47 -54.70 -4.05 -12.20
CA VAL A 47 -55.51 -2.86 -12.00
C VAL A 47 -54.87 -1.72 -12.82
N SER A 48 -55.67 -1.05 -13.63
CA SER A 48 -55.29 0.02 -14.54
C SER A 48 -55.31 1.41 -13.87
N ARG A 49 -54.41 2.29 -14.37
CA ARG A 49 -54.33 3.76 -14.27
C ARG A 49 -53.39 4.37 -13.22
N GLY A 50 -52.18 4.63 -13.72
CA GLY A 50 -51.19 5.62 -13.28
C GLY A 50 -50.00 5.49 -14.22
N SER A 51 -49.85 6.37 -15.21
CA SER A 51 -48.84 6.24 -16.27
C SER A 51 -47.44 6.51 -15.73
N THR A 52 -46.69 5.47 -15.38
CA THR A 52 -45.23 5.58 -15.26
C THR A 52 -44.63 5.38 -16.65
N ARG A 53 -44.03 6.42 -17.22
CA ARG A 53 -43.20 6.27 -18.43
C ARG A 53 -41.99 5.40 -18.06
N PRO A 54 -41.66 4.35 -18.84
CA PRO A 54 -40.38 3.68 -18.70
C PRO A 54 -39.27 4.68 -19.04
N LEU A 55 -38.18 4.65 -18.26
CA LEU A 55 -36.99 5.47 -18.51
C LEU A 55 -36.45 5.19 -19.93
N PRO A 56 -35.94 6.19 -20.67
CA PRO A 56 -35.40 5.96 -22.00
C PRO A 56 -34.26 4.95 -21.94
N SER A 57 -34.31 3.92 -22.79
CA SER A 57 -33.17 3.03 -22.98
C SER A 57 -32.04 3.80 -23.65
N VAL A 58 -30.88 3.86 -22.99
CA VAL A 58 -29.64 4.35 -23.61
C VAL A 58 -29.37 3.52 -24.86
N ASP A 59 -29.05 4.13 -26.01
CA ASP A 59 -28.69 3.40 -27.24
C ASP A 59 -27.31 2.75 -27.09
N VAL A 60 -27.31 1.61 -26.40
CA VAL A 60 -26.12 0.80 -26.11
C VAL A 60 -25.51 0.27 -27.41
N ALA A 61 -26.31 -0.01 -28.44
CA ALA A 61 -25.81 -0.51 -29.71
C ALA A 61 -24.98 0.55 -30.46
N GLY A 62 -25.41 1.81 -30.41
CA GLY A 62 -24.66 2.95 -30.96
C GLY A 62 -23.31 3.16 -30.27
N LEU A 63 -23.28 3.11 -28.94
CA LEU A 63 -22.04 3.26 -28.14
C LEU A 63 -21.05 2.11 -28.37
N THR A 64 -21.54 0.86 -28.43
CA THR A 64 -20.71 -0.31 -28.69
C THR A 64 -20.16 -0.31 -30.12
N SER A 65 -20.95 0.13 -31.11
CA SER A 65 -20.51 0.29 -32.51
C SER A 65 -19.41 1.35 -32.68
N LEU A 66 -19.51 2.47 -31.94
CA LEU A 66 -18.48 3.52 -31.89
C LEU A 66 -17.19 3.04 -31.23
N LEU A 67 -17.30 2.25 -30.16
CA LEU A 67 -16.16 1.63 -29.47
C LEU A 67 -15.44 0.60 -30.34
N ASP A 68 -16.18 -0.21 -31.10
CA ASP A 68 -15.60 -1.16 -32.06
C ASP A 68 -14.94 -0.46 -33.24
N SER A 69 -15.52 0.65 -33.71
CA SER A 69 -14.91 1.47 -34.77
C SER A 69 -13.60 2.11 -34.30
N ALA A 70 -13.55 2.61 -33.05
CA ALA A 70 -12.35 3.15 -32.44
C ALA A 70 -11.27 2.06 -32.23
N LYS A 71 -11.66 0.86 -31.80
CA LYS A 71 -10.74 -0.29 -31.69
C LYS A 71 -10.14 -0.69 -33.04
N ARG A 72 -10.93 -0.73 -34.13
CA ARG A 72 -10.42 -1.07 -35.47
C ARG A 72 -9.43 -0.05 -36.01
N ILE A 73 -9.65 1.25 -35.75
CA ILE A 73 -8.72 2.33 -36.14
C ILE A 73 -7.40 2.22 -35.36
N LEU A 74 -7.48 1.88 -34.07
CA LEU A 74 -6.30 1.69 -33.22
C LEU A 74 -5.47 0.45 -33.61
N VAL A 75 -6.12 -0.65 -34.00
CA VAL A 75 -5.44 -1.88 -34.47
C VAL A 75 -4.77 -1.64 -35.83
N ALA A 76 -5.45 -0.97 -36.77
CA ALA A 76 -4.88 -0.68 -38.09
C ALA A 76 -3.65 0.25 -38.03
N GLY A 77 -3.58 1.15 -37.04
CA GLY A 77 -2.39 1.98 -36.77
C GLY A 77 -1.22 1.24 -36.15
N HIS A 78 -1.46 0.11 -35.48
CA HIS A 78 -0.42 -0.73 -34.90
C HIS A 78 0.26 -1.61 -35.97
N ASP A 79 -0.52 -2.21 -36.87
CA ASP A 79 0.02 -3.05 -37.96
C ASP A 79 0.87 -2.24 -38.96
N ALA A 80 0.50 -0.99 -39.25
CA ALA A 80 1.29 -0.10 -40.10
C ALA A 80 2.65 0.31 -39.49
N SER A 81 2.81 0.19 -38.16
CA SER A 81 4.04 0.52 -37.44
C SER A 81 5.05 -0.65 -37.34
N VAL A 82 4.66 -1.86 -37.75
CA VAL A 82 5.45 -3.09 -37.56
C VAL A 82 6.05 -3.64 -38.87
N SER A 83 5.60 -3.20 -40.04
CA SER A 83 6.26 -3.52 -41.32
C SER A 83 7.30 -2.44 -41.69
N HIS A 84 8.56 -2.64 -41.29
CA HIS A 84 9.71 -1.95 -41.90
C HIS A 84 10.45 -2.94 -42.78
N ASP A 85 10.18 -2.87 -44.09
CA ASP A 85 11.10 -3.34 -45.12
C ASP A 85 11.43 -2.14 -46.02
N HIS A 86 12.68 -2.13 -46.50
CA HIS A 86 13.36 -0.97 -47.07
C HIS A 86 12.71 -0.37 -48.34
N ASP A 87 12.94 0.94 -48.50
CA ASP A 87 12.62 1.84 -49.64
C ASP A 87 11.17 2.32 -49.79
N VAL A 88 10.94 3.62 -49.55
CA VAL A 88 10.20 4.58 -50.40
C VAL A 88 10.11 5.95 -49.67
N HIS A 89 10.55 7.00 -50.36
CA HIS A 89 10.49 8.40 -49.92
C HIS A 89 9.11 9.05 -50.15
N GLU A 90 8.75 10.01 -49.30
CA GLU A 90 7.74 11.09 -49.43
C GLU A 90 6.23 10.84 -49.13
N ASP A 91 5.71 9.61 -48.98
CA ASP A 91 4.26 9.38 -48.74
C ASP A 91 3.82 9.18 -47.25
N GLU A 92 4.76 9.07 -46.31
CA GLU A 92 4.44 8.79 -44.89
C GLU A 92 3.85 9.98 -44.12
N ALA A 93 4.22 11.21 -44.49
CA ALA A 93 3.76 12.41 -43.78
C ALA A 93 2.25 12.71 -44.02
N ALA A 94 1.76 12.47 -45.24
CA ALA A 94 0.34 12.61 -45.58
C ALA A 94 -0.52 11.53 -44.92
N THR A 95 0.02 10.31 -44.81
CA THR A 95 -0.64 9.16 -44.19
C THR A 95 -0.82 9.38 -42.67
N ASN A 96 0.21 9.89 -41.99
CA ASN A 96 0.17 10.24 -40.56
C ASN A 96 -0.73 11.45 -40.25
N ALA A 97 -0.78 12.47 -41.13
CA ALA A 97 -1.70 13.59 -40.97
C ALA A 97 -3.17 13.15 -41.14
N SER A 98 -3.46 12.25 -42.08
CA SER A 98 -4.81 11.66 -42.26
C SER A 98 -5.21 10.77 -41.08
N PHE A 99 -4.25 10.12 -40.43
CA PHE A 99 -4.47 9.24 -39.28
C PHE A 99 -4.74 10.05 -38.01
N LEU A 100 -3.96 11.10 -37.75
CA LEU A 100 -4.20 12.04 -36.65
C LEU A 100 -5.52 12.81 -36.85
N GLY A 101 -5.87 13.17 -38.09
CA GLY A 101 -7.16 13.76 -38.42
C GLY A 101 -8.34 12.81 -38.12
N ARG A 102 -8.21 11.52 -38.44
CA ARG A 102 -9.20 10.49 -38.11
C ARG A 102 -9.33 10.22 -36.60
N ILE A 103 -8.22 10.30 -35.86
CA ILE A 103 -8.24 10.22 -34.38
C ILE A 103 -8.92 11.44 -33.77
N ALA A 104 -8.64 12.64 -34.27
CA ALA A 104 -9.29 13.86 -33.81
C ALA A 104 -10.80 13.85 -34.07
N ASP A 105 -11.23 13.38 -35.24
CA ASP A 105 -12.66 13.22 -35.60
C ASP A 105 -13.35 12.15 -34.73
N ALA A 106 -12.71 10.99 -34.52
CA ALA A 106 -13.22 9.95 -33.63
C ALA A 106 -13.33 10.43 -32.17
N LYS A 107 -12.35 11.22 -31.70
CA LYS A 107 -12.36 11.84 -30.37
C LYS A 107 -13.50 12.85 -30.23
N SER A 108 -13.71 13.69 -31.24
CA SER A 108 -14.82 14.67 -31.26
C SER A 108 -16.19 13.99 -31.25
N LYS A 109 -16.38 12.95 -32.07
CA LYS A 109 -17.62 12.16 -32.13
C LYS A 109 -17.91 11.43 -30.82
N PHE A 110 -16.88 10.87 -30.18
CA PHE A 110 -17.01 10.22 -28.87
C PHE A 110 -17.39 11.22 -27.76
N VAL A 111 -16.79 12.41 -27.76
CA VAL A 111 -17.12 13.48 -26.80
C VAL A 111 -18.55 13.99 -27.01
N SER A 112 -19.00 14.16 -28.26
CA SER A 112 -20.40 14.50 -28.55
C SER A 112 -21.37 13.42 -28.06
N ALA A 113 -21.11 12.15 -28.37
CA ALA A 113 -21.97 11.04 -27.95
C ALA A 113 -22.04 10.89 -26.42
N LEU A 114 -20.91 11.10 -25.72
CA LEU A 114 -20.87 11.07 -24.25
C LEU A 114 -21.61 12.26 -23.63
N SER A 115 -21.45 13.46 -24.21
CA SER A 115 -22.16 14.66 -23.78
C SER A 115 -23.68 14.51 -23.96
N GLU A 116 -24.11 13.95 -25.09
CA GLU A 116 -25.51 13.65 -25.37
C GLU A 116 -26.05 12.60 -24.38
N ALA A 117 -25.34 11.49 -24.15
CA ALA A 117 -25.74 10.46 -23.20
C ALA A 117 -25.82 10.98 -21.75
N MET A 118 -24.88 11.84 -21.33
CA MET A 118 -24.91 12.47 -20.02
C MET A 118 -26.08 13.45 -19.89
N THR A 119 -26.33 14.25 -20.93
CA THR A 119 -27.46 15.18 -20.96
C THR A 119 -28.78 14.40 -20.88
N THR A 120 -28.97 13.37 -21.70
CA THR A 120 -30.16 12.49 -21.66
C THR A 120 -30.33 11.84 -20.29
N THR A 121 -29.24 11.39 -19.65
CA THR A 121 -29.30 10.76 -18.32
C THR A 121 -29.68 11.76 -17.24
N VAL A 122 -29.12 12.97 -17.26
CA VAL A 122 -29.44 14.03 -16.30
C VAL A 122 -30.88 14.52 -16.50
N THR A 123 -31.33 14.69 -17.74
CA THR A 123 -32.72 15.03 -18.07
C THR A 123 -33.68 13.93 -17.61
N ALA A 124 -33.37 12.65 -17.84
CA ALA A 124 -34.20 11.54 -17.40
C ALA A 124 -34.25 11.41 -15.86
N LEU A 125 -33.14 11.69 -15.17
CA LEU A 125 -33.11 11.76 -13.71
C LEU A 125 -33.95 12.93 -13.18
N TRP A 126 -33.92 14.07 -13.86
CA TRP A 126 -34.72 15.24 -13.53
C TRP A 126 -36.21 14.99 -13.73
N GLU A 127 -36.61 14.42 -14.87
CA GLU A 127 -38.00 14.01 -15.14
C GLU A 127 -38.50 12.98 -14.12
N ALA A 128 -37.66 12.00 -13.75
CA ALA A 128 -38.01 11.02 -12.72
C ALA A 128 -38.22 11.66 -11.34
N VAL A 129 -37.44 12.70 -10.99
CA VAL A 129 -37.63 13.46 -9.75
C VAL A 129 -38.92 14.28 -9.79
N VAL A 130 -39.28 14.85 -10.95
CA VAL A 130 -40.54 15.58 -11.16
C VAL A 130 -41.75 14.63 -11.06
N ASP A 131 -41.67 13.43 -11.64
CA ASP A 131 -42.74 12.42 -11.57
C ASP A 131 -42.91 11.87 -10.14
N ILE A 132 -41.81 11.62 -9.42
CA ILE A 132 -41.85 11.23 -8.00
C ILE A 132 -42.50 12.35 -7.17
N ARG A 133 -42.17 13.62 -7.46
CA ARG A 133 -42.76 14.76 -6.77
C ARG A 133 -44.27 14.85 -7.02
N ALA A 134 -44.72 14.69 -8.27
CA ALA A 134 -46.15 14.68 -8.62
C ALA A 134 -46.90 13.51 -7.96
N ALA A 135 -46.30 12.31 -7.95
CA ALA A 135 -46.88 11.13 -7.31
C ALA A 135 -46.99 11.28 -5.78
N VAL A 136 -46.06 11.99 -5.14
CA VAL A 136 -46.10 12.31 -3.70
C VAL A 136 -47.19 13.33 -3.38
N THR A 137 -47.43 14.31 -4.26
CA THR A 137 -48.52 15.29 -4.12
C THR A 137 -49.90 14.62 -4.23
N ASP A 138 -50.09 13.68 -5.16
CA ASP A 138 -51.34 12.94 -5.39
C ASP A 138 -51.75 12.00 -4.22
N ILE A 139 -50.83 11.69 -3.29
CA ILE A 139 -51.10 10.85 -2.11
C ILE A 139 -51.72 11.68 -0.96
N GLY A 140 -51.93 12.99 -1.15
CA GLY A 140 -52.73 13.84 -0.26
C GLY A 140 -52.00 14.29 1.01
N VAL A 141 -50.66 14.34 0.98
CA VAL A 141 -49.83 14.80 2.11
C VAL A 141 -49.19 16.14 1.76
N GLU A 142 -50.03 17.16 1.54
CA GLU A 142 -49.60 18.42 0.92
C GLU A 142 -48.83 19.37 1.86
N SER A 143 -48.91 19.24 3.18
CA SER A 143 -48.38 20.28 4.07
C SER A 143 -47.00 20.00 4.70
N GLU A 144 -46.58 18.75 4.86
CA GLU A 144 -45.33 18.45 5.60
C GLU A 144 -44.17 17.95 4.73
N MET A 145 -44.44 17.27 3.60
CA MET A 145 -43.37 16.72 2.74
C MET A 145 -42.80 17.73 1.73
N ILE A 146 -43.57 18.75 1.34
CA ILE A 146 -43.12 19.76 0.34
C ILE A 146 -42.09 20.73 0.94
N GLN A 147 -42.12 20.99 2.24
CA GLN A 147 -41.10 21.81 2.91
C GLN A 147 -39.75 21.08 3.08
N LEU A 148 -39.72 19.74 2.98
CA LEU A 148 -38.49 18.95 3.08
C LEU A 148 -37.72 18.81 1.77
N TYR A 149 -38.28 19.25 0.64
CA TYR A 149 -37.73 18.96 -0.70
C TYR A 149 -36.85 20.05 -1.32
N ASN A 150 -36.62 21.18 -0.65
CA ASN A 150 -35.61 22.17 -1.03
C ASN A 150 -34.74 22.50 0.20
N PRO A 151 -33.39 22.47 0.20
CA PRO A 151 -32.40 22.30 -0.88
C PRO A 151 -31.62 20.97 -0.83
N VAL A 152 -31.16 20.48 -1.98
CA VAL A 152 -30.32 19.27 -2.12
C VAL A 152 -28.87 19.58 -1.73
N SER A 153 -28.65 19.74 -0.42
CA SER A 153 -27.33 19.58 0.19
C SER A 153 -27.55 19.40 1.69
N SER A 154 -27.16 18.21 2.17
CA SER A 154 -27.13 17.69 3.56
C SER A 154 -28.11 16.57 3.94
N THR A 155 -29.26 16.37 3.25
CA THR A 155 -30.37 15.53 3.77
C THR A 155 -30.60 14.16 3.10
N VAL A 156 -29.91 13.78 2.01
CA VAL A 156 -29.86 12.34 1.63
C VAL A 156 -29.22 11.50 2.75
N LYS A 157 -28.39 12.15 3.59
CA LYS A 157 -27.59 11.54 4.64
C LYS A 157 -28.33 11.35 5.98
N ALA A 158 -29.43 12.05 6.26
CA ALA A 158 -30.10 11.94 7.56
C ALA A 158 -31.30 10.97 7.56
N GLU A 159 -32.10 10.90 6.49
CA GLU A 159 -33.43 10.25 6.52
C GLU A 159 -33.58 8.98 5.68
N ALA A 160 -32.48 8.28 5.43
CA ALA A 160 -32.56 6.81 5.41
C ALA A 160 -32.68 6.24 6.84
N ARG A 161 -32.44 7.06 7.89
CA ARG A 161 -32.48 6.62 9.29
C ARG A 161 -33.87 6.41 9.89
N SER A 162 -34.96 6.51 9.13
CA SER A 162 -36.25 6.02 9.63
C SER A 162 -37.18 5.49 8.55
N LEU A 163 -36.67 4.58 7.70
CA LEU A 163 -37.55 3.65 6.96
C LEU A 163 -38.50 2.86 7.89
N ALA A 164 -38.19 2.79 9.18
CA ALA A 164 -39.08 2.30 10.23
C ALA A 164 -40.18 3.29 10.66
N SER A 165 -40.04 4.61 10.48
CA SER A 165 -41.09 5.59 10.83
C SER A 165 -42.08 5.85 9.69
N VAL A 166 -41.69 5.66 8.43
CA VAL A 166 -42.64 5.71 7.29
C VAL A 166 -43.55 4.48 7.30
N ALA A 167 -43.04 3.32 7.73
CA ALA A 167 -43.83 2.12 7.95
C ALA A 167 -44.89 2.28 9.09
N GLN A 168 -44.76 3.28 9.97
CA GLN A 168 -45.72 3.56 11.04
C GLN A 168 -46.92 4.43 10.61
N LEU A 169 -46.93 4.98 9.38
CA LEU A 169 -48.08 5.69 8.79
C LEU A 169 -48.95 4.79 7.88
N ALA A 170 -48.76 3.47 7.98
CA ALA A 170 -49.41 2.45 7.17
C ALA A 170 -50.96 2.40 7.16
N PRO A 171 -51.75 3.04 8.05
CA PRO A 171 -53.20 2.89 7.94
C PRO A 171 -53.86 3.71 6.80
N VAL A 172 -53.17 4.69 6.20
CA VAL A 172 -53.82 5.68 5.32
C VAL A 172 -53.27 5.74 3.89
N VAL A 173 -52.18 5.02 3.56
CA VAL A 173 -51.55 5.11 2.22
C VAL A 173 -51.59 3.75 1.51
N ASN A 174 -52.05 3.77 0.25
CA ASN A 174 -52.11 2.60 -0.62
C ASN A 174 -50.72 1.95 -0.78
N GLN A 175 -50.54 0.76 -0.18
CA GLN A 175 -49.25 0.08 -0.05
C GLN A 175 -48.59 -0.25 -1.39
N GLU A 176 -49.37 -0.49 -2.46
CA GLU A 176 -48.82 -0.75 -3.80
C GLU A 176 -48.15 0.50 -4.40
N ARG A 177 -48.72 1.68 -4.17
CA ARG A 177 -48.14 2.95 -4.66
C ARG A 177 -46.88 3.32 -3.90
N LEU A 178 -46.83 3.07 -2.59
CA LEU A 178 -45.64 3.29 -1.77
C LEU A 178 -44.48 2.37 -2.19
N ALA A 179 -44.79 1.11 -2.54
CA ALA A 179 -43.81 0.17 -3.07
C ALA A 179 -43.24 0.62 -4.44
N ALA A 180 -44.10 1.11 -5.34
CA ALA A 180 -43.69 1.63 -6.64
C ALA A 180 -42.76 2.85 -6.53
N VAL A 181 -43.10 3.82 -5.69
CA VAL A 181 -42.27 5.02 -5.45
C VAL A 181 -40.93 4.65 -4.80
N THR A 182 -40.94 3.68 -3.88
CA THR A 182 -39.72 3.20 -3.22
C THR A 182 -38.78 2.50 -4.21
N ALA A 183 -39.32 1.69 -5.12
CA ALA A 183 -38.55 1.03 -6.17
C ALA A 183 -37.95 2.05 -7.17
N GLN A 184 -38.74 3.05 -7.58
CA GLN A 184 -38.30 4.12 -8.47
C GLN A 184 -37.15 4.93 -7.84
N LEU A 185 -37.28 5.28 -6.55
CA LEU A 185 -36.26 6.02 -5.79
C LEU A 185 -34.94 5.24 -5.64
N GLN A 186 -35.01 3.92 -5.48
CA GLN A 186 -33.82 3.07 -5.42
C GLN A 186 -33.12 2.98 -6.79
N ALA A 187 -33.88 2.89 -7.88
CA ALA A 187 -33.33 2.90 -9.24
C ALA A 187 -32.61 4.22 -9.55
N THR A 188 -33.22 5.37 -9.22
CA THR A 188 -32.64 6.71 -9.38
C THR A 188 -31.37 6.89 -8.54
N LYS A 189 -31.34 6.38 -7.31
CA LYS A 189 -30.12 6.37 -6.45
C LYS A 189 -28.99 5.55 -7.06
N LYS A 190 -29.29 4.42 -7.70
CA LYS A 190 -28.30 3.56 -8.36
C LYS A 190 -27.72 4.26 -9.59
N ALA A 191 -28.57 4.86 -10.42
CA ALA A 191 -28.15 5.62 -11.60
C ALA A 191 -27.27 6.83 -11.24
N ALA A 192 -27.68 7.67 -10.28
CA ALA A 192 -26.91 8.84 -9.85
C ALA A 192 -25.53 8.49 -9.28
N ARG A 193 -25.41 7.33 -8.60
CA ARG A 193 -24.14 6.84 -8.06
C ARG A 193 -23.21 6.37 -9.17
N VAL A 194 -23.74 5.73 -10.21
CA VAL A 194 -22.97 5.29 -11.38
C VAL A 194 -22.48 6.50 -12.19
N THR A 195 -23.36 7.48 -12.47
CA THR A 195 -22.99 8.71 -13.18
C THR A 195 -21.90 9.49 -12.45
N ARG A 196 -21.97 9.59 -11.12
CA ARG A 196 -20.96 10.26 -10.31
C ARG A 196 -19.62 9.53 -10.32
N VAL A 197 -19.60 8.20 -10.26
CA VAL A 197 -18.37 7.41 -10.33
C VAL A 197 -17.70 7.52 -11.70
N ILE A 198 -18.50 7.54 -12.78
CA ILE A 198 -18.00 7.73 -14.14
C ILE A 198 -17.42 9.14 -14.30
N PHE A 199 -18.11 10.16 -13.78
CA PHE A 199 -17.66 11.55 -13.83
C PHE A 199 -16.38 11.79 -13.00
N ASP A 200 -16.33 11.29 -11.76
CA ASP A 200 -15.18 11.45 -10.86
C ASP A 200 -13.94 10.75 -11.45
N ARG A 201 -14.09 9.58 -12.10
CA ARG A 201 -13.00 8.89 -12.79
C ARG A 201 -12.61 9.54 -14.12
N PHE A 202 -13.53 10.21 -14.79
CA PHE A 202 -13.23 10.99 -15.99
C PHE A 202 -12.39 12.22 -15.65
N CYS A 203 -12.77 12.97 -14.61
CA CYS A 203 -12.02 14.12 -14.12
C CYS A 203 -10.64 13.75 -13.54
N ALA A 204 -10.51 12.57 -12.92
CA ALA A 204 -9.24 12.13 -12.32
C ALA A 204 -8.16 11.70 -13.35
N ASN A 205 -8.52 11.42 -14.60
CA ASN A 205 -7.63 10.80 -15.58
C ASN A 205 -7.28 11.70 -16.79
N PHE A 206 -7.72 12.97 -16.83
CA PHE A 206 -7.43 13.88 -17.95
C PHE A 206 -6.69 15.15 -17.48
N VAL A 207 -5.65 15.51 -18.24
CA VAL A 207 -4.71 16.63 -17.97
C VAL A 207 -5.38 17.99 -18.13
N GLU A 208 -4.99 18.98 -17.30
CA GLU A 208 -5.51 20.36 -17.23
C GLU A 208 -5.66 21.07 -18.59
N SER A 209 -4.84 20.74 -19.59
CA SER A 209 -4.94 21.28 -20.95
C SER A 209 -6.29 21.01 -21.65
N PHE A 210 -7.08 20.04 -21.17
CA PHE A 210 -8.39 19.69 -21.73
C PHE A 210 -9.53 20.60 -21.22
N MET A 211 -9.35 21.22 -20.05
CA MET A 211 -10.33 22.08 -19.37
C MET A 211 -10.47 23.46 -20.02
N GLU A 212 -9.57 23.81 -20.94
CA GLU A 212 -9.57 25.06 -21.71
C GLU A 212 -10.16 24.92 -23.12
N THR A 213 -10.71 23.75 -23.48
CA THR A 213 -11.31 23.57 -24.81
C THR A 213 -12.59 24.42 -24.97
N PRO A 214 -12.83 25.01 -26.16
CA PRO A 214 -14.02 25.80 -26.43
C PRO A 214 -15.32 25.05 -26.17
N GLU A 215 -15.36 23.73 -26.41
CA GLU A 215 -16.52 22.88 -26.18
C GLU A 215 -16.83 22.70 -24.68
N PHE A 216 -15.80 22.62 -23.83
CA PHE A 216 -15.96 22.53 -22.37
C PHE A 216 -16.33 23.88 -21.74
N SER A 217 -15.79 24.98 -22.28
CA SER A 217 -16.24 26.34 -21.95
C SER A 217 -17.69 26.60 -22.40
N ALA A 218 -18.10 26.08 -23.55
CA ALA A 218 -19.49 26.15 -24.02
C ALA A 218 -20.44 25.31 -23.15
N LEU A 219 -19.99 24.17 -22.62
CA LEU A 219 -20.74 23.36 -21.65
C LEU A 219 -20.89 24.11 -20.31
N LYS A 220 -19.82 24.76 -19.81
CA LYS A 220 -19.89 25.65 -18.64
C LYS A 220 -20.85 26.82 -18.86
N GLN A 221 -20.81 27.46 -20.03
CA GLN A 221 -21.72 28.55 -20.37
C GLN A 221 -23.18 28.10 -20.52
N ARG A 222 -23.42 26.89 -21.08
CA ARG A 222 -24.76 26.30 -21.17
C ARG A 222 -25.36 25.99 -19.81
N ILE A 223 -24.57 25.43 -18.89
CA ILE A 223 -24.98 25.20 -17.49
C ILE A 223 -25.28 26.53 -16.79
N ALA A 224 -24.53 27.59 -17.11
CA ALA A 224 -24.76 28.92 -16.56
C ALA A 224 -25.98 29.66 -17.15
N HIS A 225 -26.59 29.18 -18.23
CA HIS A 225 -27.69 29.87 -18.94
C HIS A 225 -28.98 29.04 -19.08
N GLU A 226 -29.09 27.88 -18.42
CA GLU A 226 -30.37 27.15 -18.33
C GLU A 226 -31.23 27.67 -17.15
N PRO A 227 -32.45 28.22 -17.37
CA PRO A 227 -33.16 29.05 -16.39
C PRO A 227 -33.85 28.29 -15.23
N ALA A 228 -33.39 27.10 -14.87
CA ALA A 228 -34.03 26.26 -13.85
C ALA A 228 -33.11 25.81 -12.70
N LEU A 229 -31.91 26.41 -12.56
CA LEU A 229 -31.16 26.34 -11.30
C LEU A 229 -31.56 27.55 -10.45
N SER A 230 -32.37 27.29 -9.42
CA SER A 230 -33.02 28.35 -8.63
C SER A 230 -31.97 29.31 -8.01
N PRO A 231 -32.34 30.59 -7.80
CA PRO A 231 -31.50 31.62 -7.17
C PRO A 231 -30.87 31.19 -5.83
N THR A 232 -31.42 30.18 -5.17
CA THR A 232 -30.89 29.60 -3.93
C THR A 232 -29.53 28.93 -4.12
N VAL A 233 -29.25 28.28 -5.26
CA VAL A 233 -27.96 27.62 -5.52
C VAL A 233 -26.88 28.64 -5.85
N LEU A 234 -27.24 29.68 -6.62
CA LEU A 234 -26.35 30.82 -6.89
C LEU A 234 -26.04 31.60 -5.61
N ASN A 235 -27.02 31.82 -4.74
CA ASN A 235 -26.79 32.49 -3.45
C ASN A 235 -25.97 31.64 -2.47
N LEU A 236 -26.06 30.30 -2.53
CA LEU A 236 -25.22 29.41 -1.70
C LEU A 236 -23.77 29.34 -2.22
N LEU A 237 -23.58 29.34 -3.54
CA LEU A 237 -22.24 29.43 -4.13
C LEU A 237 -21.61 30.81 -3.92
N GLN A 238 -22.40 31.88 -4.05
CA GLN A 238 -21.94 33.24 -3.79
C GLN A 238 -21.67 33.46 -2.29
N ALA A 239 -22.52 32.95 -1.40
CA ALA A 239 -22.27 33.01 0.04
C ALA A 239 -21.01 32.22 0.44
N GLU A 240 -20.73 31.09 -0.20
CA GLU A 240 -19.50 30.32 0.10
C GLU A 240 -18.26 30.95 -0.53
N LEU A 241 -18.39 31.60 -1.69
CA LEU A 241 -17.34 32.44 -2.28
C LEU A 241 -17.07 33.69 -1.45
N ASP A 242 -18.09 34.36 -0.93
CA ASP A 242 -17.98 35.52 -0.05
C ASP A 242 -17.41 35.12 1.32
N ARG A 243 -17.71 33.91 1.81
CA ARG A 243 -17.12 33.32 3.02
C ARG A 243 -15.64 32.98 2.85
N LEU A 244 -15.24 32.56 1.65
CA LEU A 244 -13.84 32.31 1.29
C LEU A 244 -13.07 33.63 1.04
N ALA A 245 -13.73 34.67 0.51
CA ALA A 245 -13.16 36.00 0.30
C ALA A 245 -13.05 36.84 1.60
N ALA A 246 -13.95 36.62 2.57
CA ALA A 246 -13.89 37.27 3.89
C ALA A 246 -12.73 36.77 4.78
N ASN A 247 -12.05 35.68 4.38
CA ASN A 247 -10.86 35.14 5.08
C ASN A 247 -9.52 35.74 4.59
N THR A 248 -9.53 36.76 3.72
CA THR A 248 -8.31 37.44 3.23
C THR A 248 -7.88 38.70 3.99
N THR A 249 -8.32 38.92 5.23
CA THR A 249 -7.72 39.96 6.09
C THR A 249 -7.65 39.53 7.56
N THR A 250 -6.51 39.00 7.98
CA THR A 250 -6.20 38.80 9.41
C THR A 250 -6.15 40.13 10.18
N PRO A 251 -6.56 40.10 11.45
CA PRO A 251 -5.62 40.40 12.53
C PRO A 251 -5.37 39.18 13.42
N LYS A 252 -4.09 38.97 13.74
CA LYS A 252 -3.47 37.98 14.64
C LYS A 252 -4.34 37.49 15.82
N ALA A 253 -4.43 36.17 16.01
CA ALA A 253 -3.90 35.46 17.19
C ALA A 253 -4.12 33.93 17.14
N ALA A 254 -3.01 33.19 17.24
CA ALA A 254 -2.76 31.90 17.90
C ALA A 254 -3.58 30.62 17.53
N ASN A 255 -2.88 29.76 16.77
CA ASN A 255 -2.71 28.31 16.93
C ASN A 255 -3.92 27.36 16.79
N ALA A 256 -4.08 26.83 15.57
CA ALA A 256 -4.34 25.41 15.33
C ALA A 256 -3.83 25.05 13.91
N GLN A 257 -2.62 24.49 13.80
CA GLN A 257 -2.07 24.01 12.52
C GLN A 257 -2.61 22.60 12.21
N THR A 258 -3.46 22.51 11.21
CA THR A 258 -3.67 21.28 10.41
C THR A 258 -2.54 21.17 9.39
N GLU A 259 -1.82 20.05 9.40
CA GLU A 259 -0.67 19.82 8.52
C GLU A 259 -1.05 19.45 7.07
N PRO A 260 -0.20 19.79 6.09
CA PRO A 260 -0.41 19.51 4.67
C PRO A 260 -0.20 18.02 4.34
N HIS A 261 -0.97 17.53 3.38
CA HIS A 261 -0.59 16.38 2.56
C HIS A 261 0.60 16.81 1.67
N PRO A 262 1.62 15.98 1.38
CA PRO A 262 2.61 16.36 0.38
C PRO A 262 1.89 16.45 -0.97
N ASP A 263 1.64 17.68 -1.42
CA ASP A 263 1.30 17.98 -2.80
C ASP A 263 2.49 17.54 -3.65
N THR A 264 2.30 16.51 -4.47
CA THR A 264 3.32 15.98 -5.38
C THR A 264 3.38 16.76 -6.70
N HIS A 265 2.74 17.93 -6.76
CA HIS A 265 2.69 18.78 -7.94
C HIS A 265 3.87 19.78 -8.07
N ASP A 266 4.68 19.98 -7.03
CA ASP A 266 5.80 20.95 -7.03
C ASP A 266 7.16 20.39 -7.50
N LEU A 267 7.26 19.10 -7.89
CA LEU A 267 8.53 18.49 -8.33
C LEU A 267 8.80 18.60 -9.84
N PHE A 268 7.87 19.16 -10.63
CA PHE A 268 7.97 19.23 -12.09
C PHE A 268 8.20 20.67 -12.57
N LEU A 269 9.32 20.94 -13.26
CA LEU A 269 9.69 22.28 -13.75
C LEU A 269 9.86 22.30 -15.29
N THR A 270 9.14 23.18 -16.00
CA THR A 270 9.24 23.40 -17.47
C THR A 270 10.41 24.35 -17.85
N ALA A 271 10.68 24.67 -19.13
CA ALA A 271 12.02 25.16 -19.55
C ALA A 271 12.14 26.44 -20.43
N ASP A 272 13.07 27.33 -20.01
CA ASP A 272 13.99 28.23 -20.76
C ASP A 272 15.30 28.49 -19.94
N GLU A 273 16.41 28.97 -20.54
CA GLU A 273 17.75 29.05 -19.90
C GLU A 273 17.88 30.14 -18.80
N ARG A 274 17.20 31.29 -18.93
CA ARG A 274 17.03 32.25 -17.82
C ARG A 274 16.14 31.71 -16.70
N GLU A 275 15.34 30.71 -17.03
CA GLU A 275 14.57 29.90 -16.08
C GLU A 275 15.46 28.89 -15.37
N TYR A 276 16.61 28.47 -15.91
CA TYR A 276 17.45 27.43 -15.27
C TYR A 276 17.97 27.86 -13.89
N ALA A 277 18.50 29.08 -13.75
CA ALA A 277 18.97 29.58 -12.46
C ALA A 277 17.82 29.70 -11.45
N LYS A 278 16.66 30.18 -11.89
CA LYS A 278 15.43 30.27 -11.08
C LYS A 278 14.91 28.88 -10.69
N ARG A 279 14.91 27.92 -11.61
CA ARG A 279 14.54 26.52 -11.38
C ARG A 279 15.50 25.83 -10.44
N LYS A 280 16.80 26.00 -10.63
CA LYS A 280 17.81 25.47 -9.73
C LYS A 280 17.62 26.02 -8.32
N ALA A 281 17.36 27.32 -8.17
CA ALA A 281 17.04 27.92 -6.87
C ALA A 281 15.74 27.36 -6.27
N ALA A 282 14.68 27.22 -7.08
CA ALA A 282 13.42 26.62 -6.66
C ALA A 282 13.60 25.15 -6.21
N VAL A 283 14.33 24.33 -6.98
CA VAL A 283 14.68 22.94 -6.60
C VAL A 283 15.42 22.90 -5.26
N VAL A 284 16.39 23.79 -5.05
CA VAL A 284 17.11 23.88 -3.77
C VAL A 284 16.16 24.24 -2.64
N GLN A 285 15.28 25.22 -2.83
CA GLN A 285 14.26 25.59 -1.83
C GLN A 285 13.29 24.43 -1.52
N THR A 286 12.85 23.69 -2.54
CA THR A 286 12.03 22.49 -2.37
C THR A 286 12.76 21.43 -1.56
N PHE A 287 14.05 21.18 -1.83
CA PHE A 287 14.85 20.25 -1.05
C PHE A 287 15.10 20.72 0.38
N ASP A 288 15.30 22.02 0.61
CA ASP A 288 15.45 22.58 1.96
C ASP A 288 14.15 22.40 2.76
N ALA A 289 13.00 22.75 2.18
CA ALA A 289 11.70 22.55 2.83
C ALA A 289 11.40 21.07 3.11
N TYR A 290 11.74 20.19 2.16
CA TYR A 290 11.53 18.76 2.34
C TYR A 290 12.50 18.15 3.36
N ARG A 291 13.74 18.65 3.45
CA ARG A 291 14.69 18.27 4.51
C ARG A 291 14.14 18.63 5.88
N ASP A 292 13.58 19.83 6.04
CA ASP A 292 13.01 20.28 7.31
C ASP A 292 11.80 19.41 7.70
N PHE A 293 10.93 19.09 6.74
CA PHE A 293 9.84 18.12 6.93
C PHE A 293 10.35 16.74 7.37
N LEU A 294 11.39 16.20 6.70
CA LEU A 294 11.96 14.90 7.07
C LEU A 294 12.60 14.95 8.47
N ALA A 295 13.27 16.04 8.83
CA ALA A 295 13.85 16.22 10.16
C ALA A 295 12.77 16.19 11.25
N GLU A 296 11.63 16.88 11.03
CA GLU A 296 10.49 16.86 11.92
C GLU A 296 9.89 15.45 12.06
N ARG A 297 9.65 14.73 10.95
CA ARG A 297 9.13 13.35 11.00
C ARG A 297 10.10 12.40 11.69
N THR A 298 11.40 12.56 11.45
CA THR A 298 12.45 11.75 12.08
C THR A 298 12.42 11.92 13.61
N ALA A 299 12.16 13.14 14.11
CA ALA A 299 12.07 13.41 15.54
C ALA A 299 10.98 12.57 16.25
N TYR A 300 9.84 12.31 15.58
CA TYR A 300 8.73 11.52 16.14
C TYR A 300 8.68 10.06 15.71
N HIS A 301 9.65 9.58 14.94
CA HIS A 301 9.68 8.20 14.48
C HIS A 301 9.76 7.20 15.65
N PHE A 302 8.78 6.30 15.79
CA PHE A 302 8.76 5.29 16.86
C PHE A 302 8.07 3.96 16.50
N GLY A 303 7.20 3.93 15.49
CA GLY A 303 6.44 2.72 15.15
C GLY A 303 7.10 1.75 14.18
N TYR A 304 8.28 2.05 13.63
CA TYR A 304 8.96 1.19 12.66
C TYR A 304 10.41 0.89 13.09
N PRO A 305 11.01 -0.22 12.60
CA PRO A 305 12.28 -0.73 13.12
C PRO A 305 13.50 -0.07 12.48
N TYR A 306 13.51 1.25 12.29
CA TYR A 306 14.62 1.97 11.68
C TYR A 306 15.53 2.60 12.74
N ASN A 307 16.80 2.20 12.75
CA ASN A 307 17.83 2.89 13.50
C ASN A 307 18.23 4.16 12.74
N LEU A 308 17.95 5.31 13.33
CA LEU A 308 18.23 6.62 12.76
C LEU A 308 19.49 7.28 13.37
N ALA A 309 20.19 6.58 14.28
CA ALA A 309 21.40 7.07 14.95
C ALA A 309 22.65 6.66 14.15
N PHE A 310 22.89 7.38 13.05
CA PHE A 310 24.11 7.27 12.26
C PHE A 310 24.48 8.62 11.65
N ASP A 311 25.77 8.82 11.42
CA ASP A 311 26.32 9.94 10.65
C ASP A 311 27.28 9.37 9.60
N ASN A 312 27.01 9.73 8.34
CA ASN A 312 27.73 9.23 7.18
C ASN A 312 28.15 10.37 6.25
N GLU A 313 28.32 11.60 6.77
CA GLU A 313 28.67 12.77 5.97
C GLU A 313 29.97 12.54 5.16
N HIS A 314 30.96 11.87 5.74
CA HIS A 314 32.23 11.53 5.08
C HIS A 314 32.05 10.58 3.88
N LEU A 315 30.91 9.89 3.77
CA LEU A 315 30.61 9.00 2.65
C LEU A 315 29.83 9.69 1.52
N HIS A 316 29.35 10.92 1.71
CA HIS A 316 28.52 11.62 0.69
C HIS A 316 29.25 11.80 -0.65
N SER A 317 30.57 11.96 -0.64
CA SER A 317 31.36 12.08 -1.86
C SER A 317 31.28 10.84 -2.77
N PHE A 318 31.00 9.66 -2.20
CA PHE A 318 30.81 8.43 -2.97
C PHE A 318 29.51 8.44 -3.78
N MET A 319 28.55 9.31 -3.46
CA MET A 319 27.31 9.48 -4.24
C MET A 319 27.55 10.12 -5.61
N ASN A 320 28.76 10.64 -5.88
CA ASN A 320 29.17 11.12 -7.21
C ASN A 320 29.58 9.98 -8.17
N TYR A 321 29.66 8.74 -7.69
CA TYR A 321 30.04 7.59 -8.50
C TYR A 321 28.85 6.65 -8.70
N SER A 322 28.67 6.17 -9.93
CA SER A 322 27.66 5.16 -10.27
C SER A 322 28.14 3.77 -9.89
N CYS A 323 28.33 3.52 -8.60
CA CYS A 323 28.79 2.23 -8.10
C CYS A 323 27.77 1.12 -8.39
N ASN A 324 28.17 0.06 -9.09
CA ASN A 324 27.32 -1.07 -9.41
C ASN A 324 28.04 -2.40 -9.16
N ASN A 325 27.54 -3.20 -8.23
CA ASN A 325 28.11 -4.51 -7.88
C ASN A 325 27.53 -5.62 -8.75
N LEU A 326 27.75 -5.55 -10.06
CA LEU A 326 27.26 -6.54 -11.02
C LEU A 326 27.74 -7.96 -10.68
N GLY A 327 26.80 -8.91 -10.73
CA GLY A 327 27.04 -10.34 -10.56
C GLY A 327 27.50 -10.74 -9.16
N ASP A 328 28.09 -11.94 -9.09
CA ASP A 328 28.61 -12.53 -7.87
C ASP A 328 29.76 -11.70 -7.27
N CYS A 329 29.70 -11.38 -5.98
CA CYS A 329 30.69 -10.53 -5.33
C CYS A 329 32.07 -11.20 -5.17
N PHE A 330 32.16 -12.52 -5.26
CA PHE A 330 33.40 -13.30 -5.17
C PHE A 330 34.08 -13.53 -6.51
N VAL A 331 33.43 -13.14 -7.62
CA VAL A 331 33.98 -13.28 -8.98
C VAL A 331 34.40 -11.91 -9.50
N ALA A 332 35.59 -11.84 -10.09
CA ALA A 332 36.06 -10.62 -10.76
C ALA A 332 35.13 -10.28 -11.93
N SER A 333 34.86 -8.98 -12.15
CA SER A 333 34.05 -8.52 -13.29
C SER A 333 34.78 -7.42 -14.01
N ASN A 334 34.49 -7.28 -15.31
CA ASN A 334 35.05 -6.24 -16.16
C ASN A 334 34.57 -4.82 -15.78
N TYR A 335 33.47 -4.70 -15.03
CA TYR A 335 33.03 -3.41 -14.52
C TYR A 335 33.77 -3.08 -13.22
N GLU A 336 34.56 -1.99 -13.23
CA GLU A 336 35.51 -1.61 -12.18
C GLU A 336 34.97 -0.57 -11.18
N VAL A 337 33.87 0.13 -11.49
CA VAL A 337 33.26 1.13 -10.58
C VAL A 337 32.34 0.40 -9.60
N HIS A 338 32.92 -0.37 -8.68
CA HIS A 338 32.18 -1.23 -7.76
C HIS A 338 32.77 -1.21 -6.35
N THR A 339 32.05 -1.81 -5.40
CA THR A 339 32.43 -1.87 -3.97
C THR A 339 32.42 -3.29 -3.42
N ARG A 340 32.44 -4.32 -4.28
CA ARG A 340 32.47 -5.75 -3.91
C ARG A 340 33.41 -6.12 -2.75
N LYS A 341 34.57 -5.46 -2.60
CA LYS A 341 35.48 -5.71 -1.46
C LYS A 341 34.84 -5.34 -0.11
N PHE A 342 34.10 -4.22 -0.06
CA PHE A 342 33.33 -3.80 1.11
C PHE A 342 32.15 -4.75 1.35
N GLU A 343 31.48 -5.17 0.27
CA GLU A 343 30.45 -6.19 0.34
C GLU A 343 30.95 -7.48 0.97
N ILE A 344 32.08 -8.04 0.51
CA ILE A 344 32.69 -9.22 1.12
C ILE A 344 32.99 -8.97 2.62
N GLY A 345 33.50 -7.79 2.99
CA GLY A 345 33.73 -7.45 4.39
C GLY A 345 32.45 -7.41 5.24
N VAL A 346 31.32 -6.96 4.68
CA VAL A 346 30.01 -7.03 5.32
C VAL A 346 29.58 -8.50 5.48
N LEU A 347 29.74 -9.32 4.45
CA LEU A 347 29.38 -10.73 4.48
C LEU A 347 30.21 -11.51 5.50
N ASP A 348 31.51 -11.24 5.56
CA ASP A 348 32.43 -11.87 6.52
C ASP A 348 32.04 -11.57 7.97
N PHE A 349 31.60 -10.34 8.25
CA PHE A 349 31.11 -9.97 9.56
C PHE A 349 29.86 -10.78 9.95
N PHE A 350 28.89 -10.92 9.04
CA PHE A 350 27.68 -11.71 9.32
C PHE A 350 27.94 -13.22 9.35
N ALA A 351 28.86 -13.73 8.52
CA ALA A 351 29.29 -15.11 8.56
C ALA A 351 29.92 -15.46 9.91
N ASP A 352 30.81 -14.61 10.43
CA ASP A 352 31.41 -14.74 11.75
C ASP A 352 30.39 -14.54 12.89
N LEU A 353 29.44 -13.61 12.73
CA LEU A 353 28.36 -13.41 13.70
C LEU A 353 27.43 -14.64 13.81
N TRP A 354 27.11 -15.27 12.67
CA TRP A 354 26.24 -16.43 12.58
C TRP A 354 26.99 -17.77 12.52
N LYS A 355 28.29 -17.75 12.82
CA LYS A 355 29.14 -18.93 13.00
C LYS A 355 29.10 -19.92 11.83
N ILE A 356 29.08 -19.40 10.60
CA ILE A 356 29.33 -20.22 9.40
C ILE A 356 30.79 -20.03 8.97
N PRO A 357 31.55 -21.12 8.75
CA PRO A 357 32.92 -21.03 8.23
C PRO A 357 32.98 -20.29 6.89
N ARG A 358 34.08 -19.56 6.66
CA ARG A 358 34.25 -18.72 5.46
C ARG A 358 34.15 -19.53 4.17
N GLU A 359 34.69 -20.73 4.19
CA GLU A 359 34.72 -21.69 3.10
C GLU A 359 33.34 -22.25 2.72
N ASP A 360 32.42 -22.27 3.70
CA ASP A 360 31.11 -22.92 3.61
C ASP A 360 29.98 -21.96 3.28
N TYR A 361 30.18 -20.65 3.48
CA TYR A 361 29.15 -19.66 3.19
C TYR A 361 29.20 -19.14 1.76
N TRP A 362 28.04 -18.76 1.27
CA TRP A 362 27.88 -17.83 0.17
C TRP A 362 26.82 -16.80 0.56
N GLY A 363 26.93 -15.57 0.06
CA GLY A 363 25.96 -14.53 0.34
C GLY A 363 26.20 -13.28 -0.49
N TYR A 364 25.33 -12.29 -0.33
CA TYR A 364 25.46 -10.98 -0.96
C TYR A 364 24.66 -9.92 -0.20
N VAL A 365 24.99 -8.66 -0.44
CA VAL A 365 24.22 -7.51 0.06
C VAL A 365 22.97 -7.35 -0.83
N THR A 366 21.81 -7.41 -0.19
CA THR A 366 20.49 -7.30 -0.81
C THR A 366 19.93 -5.89 -0.68
N SER A 367 18.87 -5.57 -1.43
CA SER A 367 18.13 -4.31 -1.26
C SER A 367 17.40 -4.20 0.08
N CYS A 368 17.01 -5.33 0.68
CA CYS A 368 16.35 -5.41 1.99
C CYS A 368 16.16 -6.87 2.42
N GLY A 369 15.57 -7.09 3.60
CA GLY A 369 15.17 -8.42 4.07
C GLY A 369 14.18 -9.14 3.14
N THR A 370 13.34 -8.42 2.38
CA THR A 370 12.43 -9.07 1.41
C THR A 370 13.20 -9.83 0.33
N GLU A 371 14.23 -9.22 -0.25
CA GLU A 371 15.09 -9.89 -1.23
C GLU A 371 15.89 -11.03 -0.61
N GLY A 372 16.31 -10.88 0.65
CA GLY A 372 16.96 -11.97 1.40
C GLY A 372 16.03 -13.18 1.58
N ASN A 373 14.77 -12.95 1.95
CA ASN A 373 13.79 -14.03 2.08
C ASN A 373 13.44 -14.66 0.73
N LEU A 374 13.30 -13.85 -0.31
CA LEU A 374 13.09 -14.35 -1.67
C LEU A 374 14.25 -15.28 -2.09
N HIS A 375 15.49 -14.89 -1.82
CA HIS A 375 16.65 -15.69 -2.21
C HIS A 375 16.77 -16.98 -1.40
N GLY A 376 16.64 -16.90 -0.07
CA GLY A 376 16.67 -18.08 0.79
C GLY A 376 15.59 -19.11 0.44
N LEU A 377 14.37 -18.64 0.15
CA LEU A 377 13.26 -19.53 -0.24
C LEU A 377 13.36 -20.04 -1.68
N LEU A 378 13.97 -19.26 -2.60
CA LEU A 378 14.33 -19.76 -3.92
C LEU A 378 15.29 -20.95 -3.81
N LEU A 379 16.36 -20.82 -3.02
CA LEU A 379 17.30 -21.92 -2.78
C LEU A 379 16.60 -23.12 -2.15
N ALA A 380 15.71 -22.90 -1.18
CA ALA A 380 14.93 -23.97 -0.57
C ALA A 380 14.10 -24.74 -1.60
N ARG A 381 13.42 -24.02 -2.49
CA ARG A 381 12.62 -24.60 -3.57
C ARG A 381 13.49 -25.35 -4.59
N GLU A 382 14.64 -24.84 -4.98
CA GLU A 382 15.52 -25.56 -5.93
C GLU A 382 16.20 -26.78 -5.30
N CYS A 383 16.47 -26.76 -3.98
CA CYS A 383 16.96 -27.93 -3.26
C CYS A 383 15.85 -28.97 -3.03
N LEU A 384 14.61 -28.53 -2.76
CA LEU A 384 13.45 -29.38 -2.47
C LEU A 384 12.25 -28.98 -3.37
N PRO A 385 12.26 -29.34 -4.68
CA PRO A 385 11.27 -28.84 -5.66
C PRO A 385 9.80 -29.16 -5.36
N THR A 386 9.55 -30.25 -4.63
CA THR A 386 8.20 -30.67 -4.22
C THR A 386 7.86 -30.25 -2.79
N GLY A 387 8.77 -29.57 -2.09
CA GLY A 387 8.63 -29.25 -0.67
C GLY A 387 7.49 -28.27 -0.38
N ILE A 388 6.86 -28.45 0.78
CA ILE A 388 5.83 -27.54 1.29
C ILE A 388 6.50 -26.52 2.20
N LEU A 389 6.22 -25.23 1.99
CA LEU A 389 6.64 -24.16 2.88
C LEU A 389 5.72 -24.05 4.09
N TYR A 390 6.28 -24.22 5.30
CA TYR A 390 5.63 -23.94 6.56
C TYR A 390 6.19 -22.63 7.13
N ALA A 391 5.28 -21.69 7.39
CA ALA A 391 5.63 -20.40 7.98
C ALA A 391 4.51 -19.96 8.93
N SER A 392 4.87 -19.22 9.97
CA SER A 392 3.90 -18.64 10.90
C SER A 392 2.97 -17.65 10.19
N ARG A 393 1.73 -17.54 10.65
CA ARG A 393 0.83 -16.44 10.27
C ARG A 393 1.38 -15.05 10.63
N GLU A 394 2.34 -14.98 11.55
CA GLU A 394 3.05 -13.76 11.97
C GLU A 394 4.30 -13.49 11.11
N SER A 395 4.64 -14.40 10.18
CA SER A 395 5.74 -14.19 9.24
C SER A 395 5.48 -12.97 8.37
N HIS A 396 6.56 -12.23 8.09
CA HIS A 396 6.47 -11.06 7.23
C HIS A 396 5.91 -11.46 5.86
N TYR A 397 5.07 -10.59 5.29
CA TYR A 397 4.33 -10.89 4.05
C TYR A 397 5.25 -11.29 2.87
N SER A 398 6.55 -10.95 2.92
CA SER A 398 7.53 -11.36 1.91
C SER A 398 7.68 -12.88 1.79
N VAL A 399 7.45 -13.63 2.87
CA VAL A 399 7.57 -15.10 2.89
C VAL A 399 6.47 -15.73 2.02
N PHE A 400 5.20 -15.38 2.26
CA PHE A 400 4.09 -15.87 1.42
C PHE A 400 4.09 -15.26 0.02
N LYS A 401 4.65 -14.04 -0.14
CA LYS A 401 4.94 -13.47 -1.47
C LYS A 401 5.92 -14.36 -2.25
N ALA A 402 7.00 -14.82 -1.62
CA ALA A 402 7.96 -15.74 -2.24
C ALA A 402 7.28 -17.05 -2.68
N ALA A 403 6.50 -17.67 -1.80
CA ALA A 403 5.74 -18.88 -2.14
C ALA A 403 4.85 -18.67 -3.36
N ARG A 404 4.13 -17.55 -3.43
CA ARG A 404 3.29 -17.18 -4.58
C ARG A 404 4.12 -17.00 -5.85
N TYR A 405 5.24 -16.29 -5.78
CA TYR A 405 6.09 -16.01 -6.95
C TYR A 405 6.72 -17.29 -7.51
N TYR A 406 7.16 -18.20 -6.63
CA TYR A 406 7.82 -19.44 -7.02
C TYR A 406 6.86 -20.63 -7.19
N ARG A 407 5.55 -20.39 -7.04
CA ARG A 407 4.48 -21.40 -7.12
C ARG A 407 4.68 -22.57 -6.16
N MET A 408 5.17 -22.28 -4.96
CA MET A 408 5.33 -23.26 -3.90
C MET A 408 3.98 -23.53 -3.23
N GLN A 409 3.76 -24.78 -2.82
CA GLN A 409 2.72 -25.05 -1.83
C GLN A 409 3.17 -24.46 -0.48
N SER A 410 2.24 -23.85 0.26
CA SER A 410 2.55 -23.26 1.56
C SER A 410 1.43 -23.48 2.56
N VAL A 411 1.79 -23.77 3.80
CA VAL A 411 0.92 -23.86 4.96
C VAL A 411 1.18 -22.66 5.87
N CYS A 412 0.12 -21.88 6.11
CA CYS A 412 0.13 -20.79 7.08
C CYS A 412 -0.18 -21.38 8.46
N VAL A 413 0.87 -21.58 9.27
CA VAL A 413 0.76 -22.18 10.59
C VAL A 413 0.27 -21.12 11.59
N PRO A 414 -0.68 -21.43 12.48
CA PRO A 414 -1.07 -20.54 13.57
C PRO A 414 0.12 -20.09 14.43
N SER A 415 -0.11 -19.05 15.23
CA SER A 415 0.88 -18.51 16.16
C SER A 415 0.32 -18.50 17.59
N LEU A 416 1.22 -18.54 18.56
CA LEU A 416 0.91 -18.23 19.96
C LEU A 416 0.60 -16.73 20.10
N TYR A 417 -0.02 -16.33 21.22
CA TYR A 417 -0.27 -14.91 21.48
C TYR A 417 1.02 -14.08 21.49
N SER A 418 2.15 -14.69 21.93
CA SER A 418 3.47 -14.07 21.91
C SER A 418 3.90 -13.66 20.50
N GLY A 419 3.42 -14.35 19.46
CA GLY A 419 3.82 -14.19 18.07
C GLY A 419 4.73 -15.30 17.56
N GLU A 420 5.25 -16.16 18.44
CA GLU A 420 5.95 -17.39 18.01
C GLU A 420 5.01 -18.29 17.21
N ILE A 421 5.56 -19.04 16.27
CA ILE A 421 4.85 -20.12 15.58
C ILE A 421 4.28 -21.11 16.61
N ASP A 422 3.05 -21.57 16.38
CA ASP A 422 2.48 -22.64 17.20
C ASP A 422 3.16 -23.96 16.85
N TYR A 423 4.05 -24.40 17.73
CA TYR A 423 4.83 -25.62 17.58
C TYR A 423 3.98 -26.89 17.50
N ALA A 424 2.83 -26.94 18.19
CA ALA A 424 1.95 -28.10 18.13
C ALA A 424 1.21 -28.16 16.78
N ALA A 425 0.69 -27.02 16.33
CA ALA A 425 0.07 -26.92 15.01
C ALA A 425 1.07 -27.15 13.88
N LEU A 426 2.34 -26.74 14.06
CA LEU A 426 3.42 -27.04 13.12
C LEU A 426 3.66 -28.55 13.01
N GLU A 427 3.79 -29.24 14.15
CA GLU A 427 4.00 -30.69 14.19
C GLU A 427 2.84 -31.44 13.53
N GLU A 428 1.59 -31.07 13.82
CA GLU A 428 0.40 -31.64 13.19
C GLU A 428 0.40 -31.42 11.66
N SER A 429 0.72 -30.20 11.22
CA SER A 429 0.76 -29.86 9.79
C SER A 429 1.83 -30.64 9.02
N ILE A 430 3.01 -30.84 9.62
CA ILE A 430 4.08 -31.66 9.01
C ILE A 430 3.69 -33.15 9.05
N ALA A 431 3.12 -33.64 10.15
CA ALA A 431 2.68 -35.02 10.29
C ALA A 431 1.59 -35.42 9.27
N ALA A 432 0.76 -34.46 8.85
CA ALA A 432 -0.22 -34.67 7.79
C ALA A 432 0.40 -34.83 6.38
N ASN A 433 1.69 -34.54 6.20
CA ASN A 433 2.38 -34.51 4.89
C ASN A 433 3.77 -35.17 4.94
N LEU A 434 3.93 -36.27 5.71
CA LEU A 434 5.24 -36.91 5.97
C LEU A 434 5.99 -37.41 4.71
N ASP A 435 5.27 -37.64 3.62
CA ASP A 435 5.80 -38.07 2.32
C ASP A 435 6.36 -36.91 1.48
N VAL A 436 6.12 -35.66 1.88
CA VAL A 436 6.58 -34.45 1.18
C VAL A 436 7.73 -33.76 1.93
N PRO A 437 8.77 -33.24 1.25
CA PRO A 437 9.83 -32.48 1.92
C PRO A 437 9.33 -31.23 2.65
N VAL A 438 10.06 -30.81 3.68
CA VAL A 438 9.66 -29.73 4.58
C VAL A 438 10.53 -28.49 4.36
N ILE A 439 9.95 -27.37 3.93
CA ILE A 439 10.64 -26.08 3.89
C ILE A 439 10.10 -25.22 5.05
N LEU A 440 10.98 -24.67 5.87
CA LEU A 440 10.60 -23.85 7.04
C LEU A 440 11.10 -22.43 6.88
N SER A 441 10.23 -21.45 7.13
CA SER A 441 10.63 -20.05 7.35
C SER A 441 10.39 -19.69 8.81
N LEU A 442 11.47 -19.57 9.58
CA LEU A 442 11.43 -19.26 11.01
C LEU A 442 11.75 -17.78 11.24
N ASN A 443 11.00 -17.12 12.11
CA ASN A 443 11.12 -15.69 12.36
C ASN A 443 12.08 -15.44 13.52
N ILE A 444 13.18 -14.73 13.27
CA ILE A 444 14.07 -14.22 14.31
C ILE A 444 13.71 -12.74 14.53
N GLY A 445 12.56 -12.54 15.19
CA GLY A 445 11.93 -11.25 15.38
C GLY A 445 10.78 -11.00 14.40
N THR A 446 9.56 -11.47 14.72
CA THR A 446 8.33 -11.18 13.94
C THR A 446 8.07 -9.68 13.83
N THR A 447 7.44 -9.24 12.74
CA THR A 447 7.30 -7.81 12.42
C THR A 447 6.52 -7.02 13.48
N VAL A 448 5.41 -7.57 13.99
CA VAL A 448 4.49 -6.83 14.87
C VAL A 448 4.84 -7.03 16.35
N LYS A 449 5.18 -8.26 16.73
CA LYS A 449 5.36 -8.65 18.15
C LYS A 449 6.82 -8.86 18.55
N GLY A 450 7.76 -8.81 17.59
CA GLY A 450 9.17 -9.08 17.84
C GLY A 450 9.46 -10.43 18.51
N ALA A 451 8.64 -11.46 18.25
CA ALA A 451 8.81 -12.82 18.75
C ALA A 451 9.90 -13.57 17.98
N ILE A 452 10.53 -14.54 18.63
CA ILE A 452 11.59 -15.36 18.04
C ILE A 452 11.14 -16.82 18.05
N ASP A 453 10.99 -17.39 16.85
CA ASP A 453 10.75 -18.83 16.69
C ASP A 453 11.99 -19.61 17.15
N ASN A 454 11.78 -20.60 18.01
CA ASN A 454 12.82 -21.40 18.61
C ASN A 454 13.21 -22.54 17.67
N VAL A 455 14.37 -22.38 17.02
CA VAL A 455 14.94 -23.35 16.09
C VAL A 455 15.08 -24.74 16.74
N ASP A 456 15.53 -24.83 17.99
CA ASP A 456 15.73 -26.11 18.68
C ASP A 456 14.41 -26.86 18.92
N ARG A 457 13.31 -26.15 19.18
CA ARG A 457 11.98 -26.77 19.28
C ARG A 457 11.50 -27.32 17.93
N VAL A 458 11.76 -26.60 16.84
CA VAL A 458 11.45 -27.06 15.48
C VAL A 458 12.28 -28.29 15.11
N LEU A 459 13.57 -28.28 15.44
CA LEU A 459 14.45 -29.45 15.23
C LEU A 459 13.98 -30.67 16.04
N ALA A 460 13.51 -30.47 17.27
CA ALA A 460 12.94 -31.54 18.07
C ALA A 460 11.67 -32.13 17.44
N ILE A 461 10.81 -31.32 16.82
CA ILE A 461 9.65 -31.78 16.05
C ILE A 461 10.09 -32.62 14.86
N LEU A 462 11.02 -32.12 14.04
CA LEU A 462 11.54 -32.85 12.87
C LEU A 462 12.15 -34.20 13.28
N ALA A 463 12.87 -34.24 14.41
CA ALA A 463 13.42 -35.47 14.96
C ALA A 463 12.33 -36.45 15.43
N ARG A 464 11.30 -36.00 16.15
CA ARG A 464 10.16 -36.84 16.57
C ARG A 464 9.40 -37.44 15.39
N LEU A 465 9.25 -36.66 14.32
CA LEU A 465 8.60 -37.10 13.08
C LEU A 465 9.52 -37.91 12.17
N ASN A 466 10.77 -38.17 12.59
CA ASN A 466 11.79 -38.89 11.82
C ASN A 466 12.04 -38.30 10.42
N ILE A 467 12.00 -36.97 10.29
CA ILE A 467 12.33 -36.28 9.04
C ILE A 467 13.86 -36.17 8.93
N PRO A 468 14.49 -36.83 7.94
CA PRO A 468 15.95 -36.83 7.81
C PRO A 468 16.44 -35.48 7.22
N ARG A 469 17.73 -35.17 7.43
CA ARG A 469 18.32 -33.85 7.12
C ARG A 469 18.14 -33.42 5.66
N GLU A 470 18.24 -34.35 4.73
CA GLU A 470 18.09 -34.14 3.30
C GLU A 470 16.64 -33.84 2.86
N ARG A 471 15.66 -34.04 3.75
CA ARG A 471 14.24 -33.79 3.47
C ARG A 471 13.71 -32.51 4.10
N PHE A 472 14.57 -31.69 4.72
CA PHE A 472 14.16 -30.36 5.18
C PHE A 472 15.15 -29.26 4.84
N HIS A 473 14.62 -28.05 4.71
CA HIS A 473 15.38 -26.81 4.52
C HIS A 473 14.87 -25.73 5.48
N ILE A 474 15.76 -25.06 6.21
CA ILE A 474 15.38 -24.02 7.18
C ILE A 474 15.97 -22.67 6.75
N HIS A 475 15.08 -21.73 6.43
CA HIS A 475 15.38 -20.31 6.27
C HIS A 475 15.02 -19.55 7.55
N CYS A 476 15.93 -18.73 8.05
CA CYS A 476 15.69 -17.84 9.17
C CYS A 476 15.52 -16.38 8.67
N ASP A 477 14.32 -15.83 8.80
CA ASP A 477 14.08 -14.40 8.60
C ASP A 477 14.52 -13.63 9.85
N GLY A 478 15.74 -13.12 9.82
CA GLY A 478 16.32 -12.29 10.88
C GLY A 478 16.32 -10.81 10.54
N ALA A 479 15.36 -10.32 9.76
CA ALA A 479 15.35 -8.96 9.25
C ALA A 479 15.66 -7.90 10.31
N LEU A 480 15.10 -8.03 11.53
CA LEU A 480 15.41 -7.17 12.67
C LEU A 480 16.42 -7.83 13.64
N SER A 481 16.04 -8.94 14.27
CA SER A 481 16.79 -9.48 15.41
C SER A 481 17.95 -10.40 15.02
N GLY A 482 18.18 -10.67 13.73
CA GLY A 482 19.31 -11.49 13.26
C GLY A 482 20.68 -10.91 13.61
N LEU A 483 20.80 -9.58 13.71
CA LEU A 483 22.01 -8.91 14.22
C LEU A 483 22.04 -8.86 15.76
N MET A 484 20.89 -8.69 16.40
CA MET A 484 20.79 -8.47 17.84
C MET A 484 20.97 -9.77 18.64
N LEU A 485 20.26 -10.83 18.26
CA LEU A 485 20.14 -12.06 19.05
C LEU A 485 21.51 -12.68 19.40
N PRO A 486 22.48 -12.83 18.48
CA PRO A 486 23.79 -13.40 18.80
C PRO A 486 24.64 -12.53 19.76
N LEU A 487 24.26 -11.27 19.98
CA LEU A 487 24.98 -10.31 20.81
C LEU A 487 24.34 -10.12 22.20
N MET A 488 23.27 -10.85 22.51
CA MET A 488 22.62 -10.80 23.82
C MET A 488 23.31 -11.78 24.78
N GLU A 489 23.79 -11.29 25.92
CA GLU A 489 24.51 -12.11 26.92
C GLU A 489 23.67 -13.27 27.47
N ASN A 490 22.36 -13.07 27.60
CA ASN A 490 21.41 -14.04 28.18
C ASN A 490 20.43 -14.58 27.13
N ALA A 491 20.86 -14.70 25.87
CA ALA A 491 20.03 -15.31 24.83
C ALA A 491 19.67 -16.76 25.21
N THR A 492 18.38 -17.06 25.28
CA THR A 492 17.87 -18.43 25.55
C THR A 492 17.53 -19.20 24.29
N VAL A 493 17.64 -18.56 23.12
CA VAL A 493 17.41 -19.16 21.81
C VAL A 493 18.63 -18.92 20.94
N VAL A 494 19.04 -19.94 20.19
CA VAL A 494 20.13 -19.86 19.20
C VAL A 494 19.55 -20.03 17.81
N ALA A 495 19.85 -19.07 16.94
CA ALA A 495 19.54 -19.12 15.52
C ALA A 495 20.80 -18.73 14.75
N ASP A 496 21.69 -19.70 14.52
CA ASP A 496 22.94 -19.53 13.80
C ASP A 496 23.32 -20.86 13.09
N PHE A 497 24.39 -20.87 12.30
CA PHE A 497 24.77 -22.03 11.48
C PHE A 497 25.42 -23.18 12.25
N THR A 498 25.54 -23.09 13.58
CA THR A 498 25.82 -24.25 14.44
C THR A 498 24.61 -25.19 14.53
N ARG A 499 23.42 -24.68 14.16
CA ARG A 499 22.23 -25.48 13.87
C ARG A 499 22.17 -25.81 12.37
N PRO A 500 21.43 -26.85 11.97
CA PRO A 500 21.29 -27.25 10.57
C PRO A 500 20.37 -26.28 9.78
N ILE A 501 20.48 -24.97 9.99
CA ILE A 501 19.86 -23.94 9.15
C ILE A 501 20.61 -23.85 7.81
N ASP A 502 19.90 -23.42 6.78
CA ASP A 502 20.39 -23.38 5.40
C ASP A 502 20.63 -21.95 4.89
N SER A 503 19.84 -21.00 5.38
CA SER A 503 20.00 -19.58 5.05
C SER A 503 19.47 -18.67 6.16
N MET A 504 20.03 -17.46 6.24
CA MET A 504 19.58 -16.41 7.13
C MET A 504 19.63 -15.05 6.43
N SER A 505 18.58 -14.24 6.62
CA SER A 505 18.51 -12.87 6.10
C SER A 505 18.51 -11.84 7.23
N VAL A 506 18.98 -10.62 6.95
CA VAL A 506 18.93 -9.47 7.86
C VAL A 506 18.77 -8.16 7.07
N SER A 507 18.11 -7.15 7.64
CA SER A 507 18.00 -5.82 7.03
C SER A 507 19.03 -4.86 7.64
N GLY A 508 19.92 -4.32 6.82
CA GLY A 508 20.93 -3.33 7.23
C GLY A 508 20.32 -1.99 7.65
N HIS A 509 19.24 -1.57 6.99
CA HIS A 509 18.54 -0.32 7.31
C HIS A 509 17.64 -0.40 8.57
N LYS A 510 17.56 -1.59 9.21
CA LYS A 510 16.83 -1.76 10.47
C LYS A 510 17.73 -1.47 11.67
N PHE A 511 18.19 -2.50 12.39
CA PHE A 511 18.98 -2.32 13.62
C PHE A 511 20.35 -1.70 13.41
N MET A 512 21.05 -2.12 12.35
CA MET A 512 22.37 -1.57 12.04
C MET A 512 22.29 -0.07 11.73
N GLY A 513 21.32 0.34 10.91
CA GLY A 513 21.13 1.71 10.44
C GLY A 513 21.85 1.93 9.11
N CYS A 514 21.11 2.34 8.10
CA CYS A 514 21.62 2.65 6.76
C CYS A 514 20.69 3.70 6.13
N PRO A 515 21.21 4.75 5.46
CA PRO A 515 20.38 5.81 4.89
C PRO A 515 19.54 5.36 3.67
N MET A 516 19.76 4.13 3.20
CA MET A 516 19.00 3.52 2.12
C MET A 516 18.61 2.09 2.50
N PRO A 517 17.52 1.54 1.93
CA PRO A 517 17.23 0.13 2.07
C PRO A 517 18.43 -0.73 1.65
N ALA A 518 18.87 -1.57 2.59
CA ALA A 518 19.91 -2.56 2.40
C ALA A 518 19.63 -3.78 3.28
N GLY A 519 20.25 -4.92 2.95
CA GLY A 519 20.18 -6.16 3.70
C GLY A 519 21.34 -7.10 3.35
N VAL A 520 21.36 -8.26 4.00
CA VAL A 520 22.30 -9.34 3.72
C VAL A 520 21.53 -10.64 3.74
N VAL A 521 21.90 -11.55 2.84
CA VAL A 521 21.56 -12.97 2.96
C VAL A 521 22.85 -13.79 3.01
N ILE A 522 22.90 -14.73 3.94
CA ILE A 522 23.97 -15.74 4.04
C ILE A 522 23.30 -17.10 3.89
N CYS A 523 23.88 -17.95 3.05
CA CYS A 523 23.40 -19.28 2.70
C CYS A 523 24.56 -20.27 2.76
N ARG A 524 24.24 -21.56 2.91
CA ARG A 524 25.22 -22.62 2.64
C ARG A 524 25.58 -22.64 1.16
N LYS A 525 26.88 -22.58 0.85
CA LYS A 525 27.42 -22.47 -0.50
C LYS A 525 26.97 -23.60 -1.43
N ASP A 526 26.81 -24.81 -0.90
CA ASP A 526 26.35 -25.96 -1.68
C ASP A 526 24.91 -25.81 -2.20
N ASN A 527 24.05 -25.08 -1.50
CA ASN A 527 22.70 -24.81 -1.97
C ASN A 527 22.69 -23.85 -3.17
N VAL A 528 23.64 -22.91 -3.23
CA VAL A 528 23.73 -21.89 -4.30
C VAL A 528 24.12 -22.51 -5.64
N LYS A 529 24.86 -23.62 -5.63
CA LYS A 529 25.22 -24.37 -6.85
C LYS A 529 24.00 -24.84 -7.65
N LYS A 530 22.81 -24.89 -7.05
CA LYS A 530 21.55 -25.26 -7.72
C LYS A 530 20.98 -24.17 -8.64
N VAL A 531 21.32 -22.90 -8.37
CA VAL A 531 20.84 -21.74 -9.15
C VAL A 531 21.92 -21.08 -10.00
N GLU A 532 23.18 -21.44 -9.77
CA GLU A 532 24.33 -20.86 -10.47
C GLU A 532 24.26 -21.06 -11.99
N GLN A 533 24.29 -19.96 -12.74
CA GLN A 533 24.44 -19.97 -14.20
C GLN A 533 25.60 -19.06 -14.64
N HIS A 534 26.37 -19.48 -15.64
CA HIS A 534 27.47 -18.65 -16.15
C HIS A 534 26.98 -17.60 -17.16
N ILE A 535 27.32 -16.33 -16.95
CA ILE A 535 26.94 -15.21 -17.81
C ILE A 535 28.17 -14.64 -18.53
N ALA A 536 28.29 -14.95 -19.82
CA ALA A 536 29.49 -14.67 -20.62
C ALA A 536 29.85 -13.17 -20.70
N TYR A 537 28.87 -12.28 -20.90
CA TYR A 537 29.16 -10.84 -21.06
C TYR A 537 29.58 -10.15 -19.76
N LEU A 538 29.19 -10.70 -18.61
CA LEU A 538 29.63 -10.23 -17.29
C LEU A 538 30.94 -10.88 -16.83
N ASN A 539 31.37 -11.95 -17.51
CA ASN A 539 32.42 -12.86 -17.07
C ASN A 539 32.23 -13.29 -15.59
N SER A 540 30.97 -13.55 -15.21
CA SER A 540 30.57 -13.81 -13.83
C SER A 540 29.47 -14.87 -13.78
N LYS A 541 29.02 -15.18 -12.57
CA LYS A 541 27.94 -16.12 -12.30
C LYS A 541 26.69 -15.36 -11.90
N ASP A 542 25.54 -15.80 -12.40
CA ASP A 542 24.23 -15.38 -11.93
C ASP A 542 23.86 -16.24 -10.72
N THR A 543 24.04 -15.65 -9.54
CA THR A 543 23.82 -16.28 -8.23
C THR A 543 22.92 -15.42 -7.33
N THR A 544 22.50 -14.24 -7.81
CA THR A 544 21.74 -13.22 -7.08
C THR A 544 20.38 -12.98 -7.72
N ILE A 545 19.40 -12.41 -6.98
CA ILE A 545 18.10 -12.08 -7.61
C ILE A 545 18.24 -10.88 -8.54
N MET A 546 18.96 -9.85 -8.09
CA MET A 546 19.18 -8.62 -8.85
C MET A 546 20.38 -8.76 -9.78
N GLY A 547 20.26 -8.28 -11.02
CA GLY A 547 21.39 -8.19 -11.96
C GLY A 547 22.33 -7.04 -11.62
N SER A 548 21.84 -5.79 -11.76
CA SER A 548 22.50 -4.61 -11.20
C SER A 548 22.23 -4.51 -9.70
N ARG A 549 23.28 -4.33 -8.91
CA ARG A 549 23.19 -4.32 -7.44
C ARG A 549 23.76 -3.03 -6.88
N ASN A 550 23.13 -2.53 -5.82
CA ASN A 550 23.49 -1.26 -5.19
C ASN A 550 24.93 -1.33 -4.66
N GLY A 551 25.85 -0.59 -5.29
CA GLY A 551 27.26 -0.53 -4.88
C GLY A 551 27.49 0.44 -3.72
N GLN A 552 26.57 1.34 -3.41
CA GLN A 552 26.70 2.29 -2.31
C GLN A 552 26.40 1.61 -0.96
N ALA A 553 25.31 0.84 -0.87
CA ALA A 553 24.87 0.19 0.37
C ALA A 553 25.98 -0.57 1.12
N PRO A 554 26.83 -1.40 0.45
CA PRO A 554 27.97 -2.04 1.12
C PRO A 554 28.95 -1.08 1.78
N LEU A 555 29.20 0.11 1.22
CA LEU A 555 30.09 1.11 1.84
C LEU A 555 29.53 1.61 3.17
N PHE A 556 28.24 1.98 3.19
CA PHE A 556 27.57 2.46 4.39
C PHE A 556 27.51 1.37 5.46
N MET A 557 27.11 0.15 5.09
CA MET A 557 27.06 -0.98 6.03
C MET A 557 28.45 -1.33 6.58
N TRP A 558 29.46 -1.40 5.71
CA TRP A 558 30.83 -1.69 6.12
C TRP A 558 31.37 -0.61 7.07
N ASN A 559 31.14 0.68 6.77
CA ASN A 559 31.52 1.78 7.65
C ASN A 559 30.89 1.64 9.05
N THR A 560 29.59 1.35 9.13
CA THR A 560 28.92 1.13 10.42
C THR A 560 29.51 -0.08 11.17
N ILE A 561 29.80 -1.18 10.46
CA ILE A 561 30.43 -2.36 11.06
C ILE A 561 31.81 -2.02 11.62
N GLN A 562 32.64 -1.27 10.90
CA GLN A 562 33.99 -0.92 11.36
C GLN A 562 33.97 0.03 12.54
N LEU A 563 33.06 1.01 12.56
CA LEU A 563 32.96 1.97 13.66
C LEU A 563 32.40 1.36 14.94
N LYS A 564 31.44 0.42 14.83
CA LYS A 564 30.79 -0.20 16.00
C LYS A 564 31.44 -1.49 16.45
N GLY A 565 31.80 -2.37 15.51
CA GLY A 565 32.18 -3.75 15.79
C GLY A 565 31.09 -4.52 16.55
N LYS A 566 31.40 -5.77 16.94
CA LYS A 566 30.49 -6.61 17.74
C LYS A 566 30.16 -5.99 19.10
N SER A 567 31.15 -5.36 19.76
CA SER A 567 30.97 -4.74 21.09
C SER A 567 30.05 -3.52 21.07
N GLY A 568 30.15 -2.66 20.05
CA GLY A 568 29.25 -1.53 19.86
C GLY A 568 27.81 -1.98 19.61
N PHE A 569 27.61 -2.96 18.72
CA PHE A 569 26.28 -3.52 18.49
C PHE A 569 25.72 -4.26 19.71
N ALA A 570 26.55 -4.92 20.52
CA ALA A 570 26.12 -5.53 21.78
C ALA A 570 25.65 -4.48 22.79
N LYS A 571 26.39 -3.36 22.92
CA LYS A 571 25.99 -2.22 23.74
C LYS A 571 24.66 -1.62 23.27
N ASP A 572 24.50 -1.39 21.97
CA ASP A 572 23.25 -0.90 21.39
C ASP A 572 22.09 -1.87 21.67
N THR A 573 22.35 -3.17 21.53
CA THR A 573 21.34 -4.22 21.79
C THR A 573 20.90 -4.17 23.24
N HIS A 574 21.84 -4.13 24.18
CA HIS A 574 21.55 -4.02 25.61
C HIS A 574 20.73 -2.75 25.92
N GLN A 575 21.11 -1.60 25.37
CA GLN A 575 20.39 -0.35 25.56
C GLN A 575 18.96 -0.41 25.02
N CYS A 576 18.75 -0.99 23.84
CA CYS A 576 17.43 -1.14 23.23
C CYS A 576 16.53 -2.05 24.09
N LEU A 577 17.06 -3.18 24.57
CA LEU A 577 16.31 -4.10 25.44
C LEU A 577 15.94 -3.45 26.78
N THR A 578 16.89 -2.77 27.42
CA THR A 578 16.66 -2.05 28.69
C THR A 578 15.60 -0.95 28.54
N ARG A 579 15.67 -0.17 27.45
CA ARG A 579 14.70 0.89 27.17
C ARG A 579 13.34 0.35 26.73
N ALA A 580 13.27 -0.79 26.03
CA ALA A 580 12.00 -1.48 25.75
C ALA A 580 11.33 -1.94 27.05
N ALA A 581 12.09 -2.49 27.99
CA ALA A 581 11.59 -2.84 29.32
C ALA A 581 11.08 -1.60 30.08
N LEU A 582 11.81 -0.47 30.00
CA LEU A 582 11.37 0.81 30.57
C LEU A 582 10.05 1.30 29.96
N LEU A 583 9.92 1.29 28.63
CA LEU A 583 8.69 1.68 27.94
C LEU A 583 7.53 0.79 28.38
N ASN A 584 7.70 -0.54 28.33
CA ASN A 584 6.67 -1.47 28.74
C ASN A 584 6.25 -1.27 30.20
N LYS A 585 7.22 -1.07 31.11
CA LYS A 585 6.94 -0.76 32.52
C LYS A 585 6.12 0.52 32.66
N ARG A 586 6.50 1.61 31.98
CA ARG A 586 5.78 2.90 32.06
C ARG A 586 4.35 2.81 31.52
N LEU A 587 4.13 2.05 30.45
CA LEU A 587 2.79 1.80 29.92
C LEU A 587 1.93 1.05 30.96
N ARG A 588 2.45 -0.05 31.50
CA ARG A 588 1.72 -0.85 32.51
C ARG A 588 1.44 -0.08 33.80
N ASP A 589 2.42 0.65 34.32
CA ASP A 589 2.27 1.50 35.51
C ASP A 589 1.19 2.57 35.30
N ALA A 590 0.95 2.99 34.05
CA ALA A 590 -0.10 3.94 33.67
C ALA A 590 -1.44 3.28 33.28
N GLY A 591 -1.59 1.97 33.52
CA GLY A 591 -2.81 1.23 33.22
C GLY A 591 -3.02 0.94 31.74
N VAL A 592 -1.97 1.04 30.91
CA VAL A 592 -2.02 0.72 29.48
C VAL A 592 -1.70 -0.76 29.29
N SER A 593 -2.59 -1.48 28.59
CA SER A 593 -2.35 -2.89 28.26
C SER A 593 -1.15 -3.02 27.33
N SER A 594 -0.12 -3.76 27.71
CA SER A 594 1.09 -3.94 26.91
C SER A 594 1.82 -5.26 27.19
N MET A 595 2.53 -5.73 26.16
CA MET A 595 3.38 -6.92 26.16
C MET A 595 4.74 -6.59 25.56
N LEU A 596 5.76 -7.18 26.17
CA LEU A 596 7.13 -7.22 25.67
C LEU A 596 7.60 -8.68 25.73
N ASN A 597 7.96 -9.24 24.57
CA ASN A 597 8.51 -10.59 24.51
C ASN A 597 9.94 -10.63 25.08
N PRO A 598 10.37 -11.78 25.63
CA PRO A 598 11.78 -12.00 25.95
C PRO A 598 12.67 -11.74 24.72
N MET A 599 13.87 -11.18 24.94
CA MET A 599 14.85 -10.88 23.88
C MET A 599 14.33 -9.94 22.78
N SER A 600 13.25 -9.19 23.02
CA SER A 600 12.67 -8.28 22.03
C SER A 600 12.88 -6.82 22.42
N ASN A 601 12.99 -5.94 21.43
CA ASN A 601 12.91 -4.48 21.58
C ASN A 601 11.59 -3.89 21.08
N THR A 602 10.62 -4.75 20.76
CA THR A 602 9.29 -4.35 20.27
C THR A 602 8.29 -4.43 21.43
N VAL A 603 7.69 -3.29 21.76
CA VAL A 603 6.62 -3.21 22.77
C VAL A 603 5.29 -3.10 22.04
N VAL A 604 4.43 -4.08 22.25
CA VAL A 604 3.06 -4.10 21.72
C VAL A 604 2.12 -3.60 22.79
N PHE A 605 1.25 -2.67 22.45
CA PHE A 605 0.32 -2.07 23.39
C PHE A 605 -1.03 -1.79 22.72
N GLU A 606 -2.02 -1.44 23.52
CA GLU A 606 -3.34 -1.07 23.00
C GLU A 606 -3.25 0.09 22.00
N ARG A 607 -4.00 -0.02 20.91
CA ARG A 607 -4.03 0.98 19.85
C ARG A 607 -4.65 2.29 20.36
N PRO A 608 -3.94 3.43 20.24
CA PRO A 608 -4.51 4.75 20.50
C PRO A 608 -5.67 5.05 19.53
N ASP A 609 -6.77 5.60 20.05
CA ASP A 609 -7.92 6.01 19.22
C ASP A 609 -7.67 7.27 18.41
N GLU A 610 -6.85 8.19 18.94
CA GLU A 610 -6.59 9.45 18.30
C GLU A 610 -5.67 9.28 17.08
N HIS A 611 -6.26 9.44 15.90
CA HIS A 611 -5.53 9.32 14.64
C HIS A 611 -4.36 10.31 14.52
N ALA A 612 -4.49 11.53 15.06
CA ALA A 612 -3.41 12.52 15.07
C ALA A 612 -2.19 12.02 15.86
N PHE A 613 -2.41 11.38 17.02
CA PHE A 613 -1.35 10.77 17.81
C PHE A 613 -0.65 9.63 17.06
N VAL A 614 -1.44 8.71 16.47
CA VAL A 614 -0.92 7.59 15.67
C VAL A 614 -0.07 8.10 14.50
N LYS A 615 -0.53 9.14 13.79
CA LYS A 615 0.19 9.75 12.67
C LYS A 615 1.46 10.46 13.13
N LYS A 616 1.40 11.25 14.20
CA LYS A 616 2.55 11.98 14.76
C LYS A 616 3.69 11.01 15.09
N TRP A 617 3.40 9.97 15.86
CA TRP A 617 4.37 8.97 16.31
C TRP A 617 4.63 7.85 15.31
N GLN A 618 3.98 7.90 14.14
CA GLN A 618 4.13 6.95 13.05
C GLN A 618 3.94 5.50 13.51
N LEU A 619 2.91 5.26 14.33
CA LEU A 619 2.66 3.94 14.91
C LEU A 619 2.09 3.00 13.85
N ALA A 620 2.66 1.80 13.74
CA ALA A 620 2.05 0.70 13.02
C ALA A 620 0.95 0.08 13.89
N CYS A 621 -0.25 -0.08 13.32
CA CYS A 621 -1.43 -0.57 14.02
C CYS A 621 -2.01 -1.80 13.33
N GLU A 622 -2.45 -2.77 14.12
CA GLU A 622 -3.15 -3.97 13.66
C GLU A 622 -4.32 -4.25 14.61
N GLY A 623 -5.55 -4.22 14.10
CA GLY A 623 -6.74 -4.36 14.94
C GLY A 623 -6.73 -3.37 16.11
N ASN A 624 -6.78 -3.92 17.34
CA ASN A 624 -6.78 -3.18 18.60
C ASN A 624 -5.39 -2.96 19.21
N ILE A 625 -4.31 -3.32 18.52
CA ILE A 625 -2.94 -3.11 19.00
C ILE A 625 -2.16 -2.14 18.11
N ALA A 626 -1.16 -1.51 18.71
CA ALA A 626 -0.09 -0.79 18.05
C ALA A 626 1.25 -1.30 18.61
N HIS A 627 2.34 -1.03 17.92
CA HIS A 627 3.66 -1.30 18.46
C HIS A 627 4.59 -0.10 18.32
N ALA A 628 5.57 -0.06 19.24
CA ALA A 628 6.70 0.84 19.19
C ALA A 628 7.98 0.00 19.27
N ILE A 629 8.96 0.35 18.45
CA ILE A 629 10.20 -0.42 18.33
C ILE A 629 11.34 0.44 18.85
N VAL A 630 11.95 -0.01 19.94
CA VAL A 630 13.02 0.72 20.61
C VAL A 630 14.33 0.45 19.89
N MET A 631 14.68 1.37 19.00
CA MET A 631 15.92 1.38 18.22
C MET A 631 17.00 2.24 18.92
N PRO A 632 18.27 2.19 18.51
CA PRO A 632 19.35 2.94 19.17
C PRO A 632 19.10 4.46 19.30
N ASN A 633 18.39 5.05 18.34
CA ASN A 633 17.98 6.47 18.36
C ASN A 633 16.83 6.81 19.33
N ILE A 634 16.25 5.83 20.02
CA ILE A 634 15.19 6.06 21.00
C ILE A 634 15.81 6.24 22.38
N THR A 635 15.68 7.45 22.94
CA THR A 635 16.19 7.81 24.26
C THR A 635 15.11 7.65 25.34
N GLU A 636 15.53 7.71 26.61
CA GLU A 636 14.59 7.65 27.74
C GLU A 636 13.66 8.88 27.76
N GLU A 637 14.18 10.05 27.40
CA GLU A 637 13.40 11.29 27.30
C GLU A 637 12.32 11.16 26.24
N LYS A 638 12.65 10.59 25.06
CA LYS A 638 11.66 10.34 24.00
C LYS A 638 10.57 9.37 24.46
N ILE A 639 10.93 8.34 25.24
CA ILE A 639 9.96 7.42 25.86
C ILE A 639 9.04 8.18 26.83
N VAL A 640 9.58 9.06 27.68
CA VAL A 640 8.80 9.86 28.62
C VAL A 640 7.83 10.78 27.88
N VAL A 641 8.28 11.48 26.84
CA VAL A 641 7.43 12.35 26.02
C VAL A 641 6.33 11.53 25.34
N PHE A 642 6.67 10.40 24.73
CA PHE A 642 5.70 9.50 24.08
C PHE A 642 4.61 9.04 25.05
N VAL A 643 4.98 8.51 26.22
CA VAL A 643 4.01 8.02 27.21
C VAL A 643 3.16 9.16 27.74
N THR A 644 3.74 10.33 28.01
CA THR A 644 2.99 11.50 28.50
C THR A 644 1.93 11.95 27.49
N GLU A 645 2.31 12.05 26.22
CA GLU A 645 1.37 12.41 25.14
C GLU A 645 0.31 11.34 24.91
N LEU A 646 0.68 10.04 25.00
CA LEU A 646 -0.28 8.95 24.90
C LEU A 646 -1.35 9.04 25.99
N LEU A 647 -0.96 9.34 27.23
CA LEU A 647 -1.91 9.47 28.34
C LEU A 647 -2.80 10.70 28.18
N ALA A 648 -2.26 11.82 27.68
CA ALA A 648 -3.06 12.99 27.34
C ALA A 648 -4.10 12.69 26.25
N SER A 649 -3.67 11.99 25.19
CA SER A 649 -4.54 11.51 24.10
C SER A 649 -5.67 10.61 24.61
N ARG A 650 -5.34 9.63 25.46
CA ARG A 650 -6.32 8.74 26.10
C ARG A 650 -7.33 9.49 26.96
N LYS A 651 -6.88 10.48 27.74
CA LYS A 651 -7.76 11.29 28.59
C LYS A 651 -8.73 12.12 27.75
N ALA A 652 -8.28 12.68 26.62
CA ALA A 652 -9.10 13.51 25.74
C ALA A 652 -10.21 12.71 25.03
N GLN A 653 -9.96 11.45 24.68
CA GLN A 653 -10.93 10.58 24.00
C GLN A 653 -11.91 9.86 24.95
N GLY A 654 -11.67 9.95 26.26
CA GLY A 654 -12.29 9.06 27.25
C GLY A 654 -11.61 7.68 27.26
N THR A 655 -11.43 7.09 28.44
CA THR A 655 -10.77 5.78 28.56
C THR A 655 -11.59 4.71 27.83
N CYS A 656 -11.06 4.18 26.72
CA CYS A 656 -11.67 3.07 26.00
C CYS A 656 -11.16 1.74 26.59
N ASP A 657 -12.07 0.93 27.14
CA ASP A 657 -11.76 -0.37 27.75
C ASP A 657 -11.62 -1.46 26.68
N LYS A 658 -10.66 -1.28 25.75
CA LYS A 658 -10.44 -2.21 24.65
C LYS A 658 -9.78 -3.48 25.14
N CYS A 659 -10.42 -4.62 24.89
CA CYS A 659 -9.79 -5.90 25.10
C CYS A 659 -8.73 -6.17 24.01
N VAL A 660 -7.51 -6.47 24.45
CA VAL A 660 -6.38 -6.89 23.61
C VAL A 660 -5.87 -8.29 23.97
N ALA A 661 -6.58 -9.02 24.83
CA ALA A 661 -6.16 -10.33 25.33
C ALA A 661 -5.90 -11.37 24.23
N MET A 662 -6.66 -11.31 23.12
CA MET A 662 -6.42 -12.19 21.96
C MET A 662 -5.11 -11.88 21.21
N HIS A 663 -4.62 -10.64 21.31
CA HIS A 663 -3.42 -10.18 20.61
C HIS A 663 -2.16 -10.33 21.45
N ILE A 664 -2.24 -10.04 22.74
CA ILE A 664 -1.08 -9.97 23.64
C ILE A 664 -1.16 -10.94 24.82
N GLY A 665 -2.17 -11.81 24.86
CA GLY A 665 -2.43 -12.73 25.96
C GLY A 665 -3.18 -12.07 27.12
N ARG A 666 -4.01 -12.86 27.81
CA ARG A 666 -4.86 -12.37 28.92
C ARG A 666 -4.05 -11.73 30.05
N ALA A 667 -2.89 -12.29 30.39
CA ALA A 667 -2.00 -11.77 31.45
C ALA A 667 -1.43 -10.37 31.16
N ASN A 668 -1.46 -9.92 29.90
CA ASN A 668 -0.98 -8.61 29.49
C ASN A 668 -2.11 -7.60 29.23
N CYS A 669 -3.36 -8.04 29.31
CA CYS A 669 -4.53 -7.19 29.10
C CYS A 669 -5.06 -6.67 30.45
N LEU A 670 -5.06 -5.36 30.60
CA LEU A 670 -5.51 -4.64 31.80
C LEU A 670 -6.96 -4.14 31.68
N CYS A 671 -7.72 -4.60 30.68
CA CYS A 671 -9.11 -4.22 30.51
C CYS A 671 -9.99 -4.80 31.63
N THR A 672 -11.12 -4.14 31.94
CA THR A 672 -11.99 -4.55 33.05
C THR A 672 -12.44 -6.02 32.93
N PRO A 673 -12.94 -6.51 31.78
CA PRO A 673 -13.37 -7.91 31.63
C PRO A 673 -12.25 -8.93 31.90
N CYS A 674 -11.00 -8.60 31.55
CA CYS A 674 -9.88 -9.51 31.80
C CYS A 674 -9.44 -9.51 33.27
N ASN A 675 -9.67 -8.41 33.99
CA ASN A 675 -9.23 -8.22 35.37
C ASN A 675 -10.27 -8.69 36.40
N THR A 676 -11.57 -8.68 36.06
CA THR A 676 -12.66 -9.12 36.97
C THR A 676 -12.76 -10.64 37.16
N ASP A 677 -12.28 -11.43 36.19
CA ASP A 677 -12.33 -12.90 36.22
C ASP A 677 -11.21 -13.56 37.06
N VAL A 678 -10.35 -12.77 37.71
CA VAL A 678 -9.30 -13.28 38.62
C VAL A 678 -9.85 -13.55 40.04
N GLN A 679 -11.14 -13.28 40.30
CA GLN A 679 -11.81 -13.55 41.58
C GLN A 679 -12.86 -14.67 41.54
N ILE A 680 -12.56 -15.82 40.93
CA ILE A 680 -13.22 -17.06 41.33
C ILE A 680 -12.20 -17.84 42.17
N PRO A 681 -12.36 -17.91 43.51
CA PRO A 681 -11.59 -18.83 44.32
C PRO A 681 -11.87 -20.23 43.80
N ILE A 682 -10.83 -20.95 43.39
CA ILE A 682 -10.92 -22.40 43.23
C ILE A 682 -11.18 -22.94 44.63
N ALA A 683 -12.43 -23.35 44.87
CA ALA A 683 -12.85 -24.11 46.04
C ALA A 683 -12.67 -25.60 45.78
#